data_AF-A0A2K3NQB0-F1
#
_entry.id   AF-A0A2K3NQB0-F1
#
_cell.length_a   1.000
_cell.length_b   1.000
_cell.length_c   1.000
_cell.angle_alpha   90.00
_cell.angle_beta   90.00
_cell.angle_gamma   90.00
#
_symmetry.space_group_name_H-M   'P 1'
#
loop_
_entity.id
_entity.type
_entity.pdbx_description
1 polymer ?
#
loop_
_entity_poly.entity_id
_entity_poly.type
_entity_poly.pdbx_seq_one_letter_code
_entity_poly.pdbx_strand_id
1 'polypeptide(L)'
;MTEEPDELKEYLIYLPPELCELKIVGFSKDIGSSISLLPSIMHRLGNLLVAIELKHQLSSSFPEATKISAHRFLEALTTEKCQERFSLERLEVLGDAFLKFAVTRHFFLLHDSFHEGDLTSKRSNVVNNSNLLKLAIRRNLQVYIRDQAFDPSRFYALGRPCPTVCTKENEDSIHLCLNSVEDKSSASATGIRCNKNHHWLHRKTIADVVEALVGAFIVDSGFKAAIAFLAWIGIEVNFEASQLVNICTASVGYFPLAAEVDIPSLEGKLGHHFVHKGLLLQAFVHPSYNKHGGGCYQRLEFLGDAVLDFLITSYLYSAYPKLKPGQLTDLRALSVNNKAFACVAVERCFDEYLLSDSRDLSKAVKRYVDYIRRPVSDSGNDGGPKSPKALGDLVESCVGAILLDSGFDLNEVWKIMTSFLDPIMKFSSSLQLSPVRDLQELCQFNNLELQLLESKAGKKFSVEVKVIGDSAQGLKLKSKTLEDVLKSTFKTEPKLIGYDETPIDVTDTTTIGQEMVNGDLCNNSYPEIFRIREVSDASSSCVKSVAQRFQSSPKEKLSETSRNRDFGIDSSKTGNARSRLYELCAAYCWKSPSFECCKEEGPAHLKFFTCKATMEIEEAPGMVFEFIGEPLPKKKDAADSAAEAAFWYLRQEGYLHNSSDNINKLPTAI
;
A
#
# COMPACT_ATOMS: atom_id res chain seq x y z
N MET A 1 29.64 10.21 -39.73
CA MET A 1 29.63 11.68 -39.91
C MET A 1 29.94 12.27 -38.56
N THR A 2 31.10 12.90 -38.46
CA THR A 2 31.60 13.61 -37.27
C THR A 2 30.72 14.84 -37.04
N GLU A 3 29.96 14.86 -35.95
CA GLU A 3 29.27 16.06 -35.50
C GLU A 3 30.32 17.05 -34.99
N GLU A 4 30.43 18.20 -35.67
CA GLU A 4 31.16 19.37 -35.19
C GLU A 4 30.48 19.93 -33.93
N PRO A 5 31.23 20.53 -32.99
CA PRO A 5 30.66 21.15 -31.81
C PRO A 5 29.83 22.37 -32.25
N ASP A 6 28.55 22.42 -31.85
CA ASP A 6 27.71 23.61 -31.98
C ASP A 6 28.45 24.83 -31.39
N GLU A 7 28.89 25.74 -32.26
CA GLU A 7 29.38 27.06 -31.85
C GLU A 7 28.24 27.79 -31.14
N LEU A 8 28.45 28.11 -29.86
CA LEU A 8 27.54 28.91 -29.05
C LEU A 8 27.24 30.23 -29.79
N LYS A 9 26.03 30.36 -30.34
CA LYS A 9 25.55 31.61 -30.94
C LYS A 9 25.62 32.71 -29.89
N GLU A 10 26.57 33.62 -30.02
CA GLU A 10 26.67 34.80 -29.17
C GLU A 10 25.50 35.74 -29.48
N TYR A 11 24.57 35.86 -28.53
CA TYR A 11 23.48 36.83 -28.61
C TYR A 11 24.00 38.19 -28.16
N LEU A 12 24.24 39.09 -29.12
CA LEU A 12 24.58 40.48 -28.86
C LEU A 12 23.30 41.28 -28.58
N ILE A 13 23.19 41.84 -27.38
CA ILE A 13 22.09 42.73 -26.98
C ILE A 13 22.67 44.13 -26.82
N TYR A 14 22.14 45.11 -27.56
CA TYR A 14 22.49 46.51 -27.42
C TYR A 14 21.60 47.16 -26.35
N LEU A 15 22.22 47.72 -25.30
CA LEU A 15 21.53 48.42 -24.22
C LEU A 15 21.92 49.91 -24.25
N PRO A 16 20.96 50.84 -24.17
CA PRO A 16 21.25 52.28 -24.04
C PRO A 16 22.13 52.55 -22.81
N PRO A 17 23.22 53.33 -22.95
CA PRO A 17 24.12 53.64 -21.83
C PRO A 17 23.42 54.29 -20.63
N GLU A 18 22.34 55.03 -20.88
CA GLU A 18 21.53 55.71 -19.85
C GLU A 18 20.80 54.72 -18.94
N LEU A 19 20.58 53.48 -19.40
CA LEU A 19 19.97 52.38 -18.63
C LEU A 19 21.01 51.47 -17.96
N CYS A 20 22.30 51.66 -18.25
CA CYS A 20 23.38 50.82 -17.77
C CYS A 20 24.08 51.49 -16.56
N GLU A 21 23.69 51.10 -15.35
CA GLU A 21 24.35 51.57 -14.13
C GLU A 21 25.49 50.61 -13.74
N LEU A 22 26.74 51.10 -13.78
CA LEU A 22 27.92 50.32 -13.37
C LEU A 22 27.99 50.21 -11.84
N LYS A 23 27.26 49.25 -11.27
CA LYS A 23 27.20 49.07 -9.80
C LYS A 23 28.45 48.43 -9.19
N ILE A 24 29.24 47.71 -9.97
CA ILE A 24 30.39 46.95 -9.49
C ILE A 24 31.59 47.28 -10.40
N VAL A 25 32.64 47.85 -9.80
CA VAL A 25 33.88 48.23 -10.48
C VAL A 25 35.02 47.37 -9.96
N GLY A 26 35.88 46.86 -10.85
CA GLY A 26 37.05 46.06 -10.47
C GLY A 26 36.86 44.53 -10.48
N PHE A 27 35.71 44.02 -10.93
CA PHE A 27 35.51 42.59 -11.17
C PHE A 27 35.87 42.23 -12.62
N SER A 28 36.78 41.26 -12.78
CA SER A 28 37.02 40.65 -14.10
C SER A 28 35.85 39.77 -14.49
N LYS A 29 35.66 39.55 -15.80
CA LYS A 29 34.66 38.62 -16.34
C LYS A 29 34.80 37.24 -15.69
N ASP A 30 36.03 36.76 -15.53
CA ASP A 30 36.32 35.43 -14.97
C ASP A 30 35.89 35.29 -13.51
N ILE A 31 36.08 36.34 -12.69
CA ILE A 31 35.61 36.36 -11.31
C ILE A 31 34.07 36.37 -11.28
N GLY A 32 33.43 37.16 -12.15
CA GLY A 32 31.97 37.18 -12.27
C GLY A 32 31.39 35.81 -12.65
N SER A 33 32.00 35.13 -13.63
CA SER A 33 31.63 33.77 -14.02
C SER A 33 31.87 32.73 -12.92
N SER A 34 32.90 32.90 -12.10
CA SER A 34 33.14 31.99 -10.97
C SER A 34 32.13 32.19 -9.84
N ILE A 35 31.77 33.45 -9.54
CA ILE A 35 30.80 33.79 -8.50
C ILE A 35 29.37 33.40 -8.90
N SER A 36 29.04 33.38 -10.19
CA SER A 36 27.71 32.93 -10.64
C SER A 36 27.43 31.45 -10.32
N LEU A 37 28.47 30.63 -10.07
CA LEU A 37 28.35 29.24 -9.64
C LEU A 37 28.15 29.09 -8.12
N LEU A 38 28.45 30.13 -7.33
CA LEU A 38 28.37 30.08 -5.87
C LEU A 38 26.98 29.69 -5.33
N PRO A 39 25.85 30.21 -5.87
CA PRO A 39 24.52 29.75 -5.50
C PRO A 39 24.34 28.23 -5.59
N SER A 40 24.81 27.60 -6.67
CA SER A 40 24.71 26.16 -6.89
C SER A 40 25.52 25.37 -5.85
N ILE A 41 26.75 25.82 -5.56
CA ILE A 41 27.62 25.21 -4.56
C ILE A 41 27.00 25.34 -3.16
N MET A 42 26.48 26.52 -2.81
CA MET A 42 25.84 26.77 -1.52
C MET A 42 24.55 25.98 -1.35
N HIS A 43 23.73 25.86 -2.40
CA HIS A 43 22.54 25.01 -2.38
C HIS A 43 22.90 23.55 -2.10
N ARG A 44 23.91 23.03 -2.82
CA ARG A 44 24.40 21.67 -2.65
C ARG A 44 24.93 21.41 -1.24
N LEU A 45 25.73 22.35 -0.72
CA LEU A 45 26.25 22.30 0.65
C LEU A 45 25.12 22.33 1.68
N GLY A 46 24.13 23.20 1.49
CA GLY A 46 22.96 23.31 2.36
C GLY A 46 22.18 22.00 2.44
N ASN A 47 21.89 21.37 1.30
CA ASN A 47 21.19 20.08 1.27
C ASN A 47 22.00 18.98 1.99
N LEU A 48 23.32 18.96 1.83
CA LEU A 48 24.18 18.02 2.54
C LEU A 48 24.19 18.26 4.06
N LEU A 49 24.20 19.52 4.49
CA LEU A 49 24.14 19.87 5.92
C LEU A 49 22.82 19.43 6.56
N VAL A 50 21.70 19.56 5.84
CA VAL A 50 20.38 19.05 6.28
C VAL A 50 20.42 17.54 6.50
N ALA A 51 21.07 16.80 5.58
CA ALA A 51 21.24 15.35 5.73
C ALA A 51 22.15 14.97 6.92
N ILE A 52 23.21 15.76 7.16
CA ILE A 52 24.11 15.58 8.32
C ILE A 52 23.37 15.86 9.63
N GLU A 53 22.52 16.88 9.67
CA GLU A 53 21.70 17.19 10.84
C GLU A 53 20.76 16.03 11.18
N LEU A 54 20.03 15.50 10.19
CA LEU A 54 19.17 14.33 10.40
C LEU A 54 19.99 13.12 10.86
N LYS A 55 21.14 12.86 10.24
CA LYS A 55 22.05 11.78 10.65
C LYS A 55 22.43 11.93 12.13
N HIS A 56 22.78 13.13 12.58
CA HIS A 56 23.16 13.39 13.97
C HIS A 56 21.97 13.12 14.92
N GLN A 57 20.77 13.57 14.56
CA GLN A 57 19.56 13.31 15.36
C GLN A 57 19.26 11.82 15.50
N LEU A 58 19.34 11.07 14.40
CA LEU A 58 19.10 9.62 14.42
C LEU A 58 20.21 8.87 15.17
N SER A 59 21.47 9.25 14.99
CA SER A 59 22.62 8.64 15.69
C SER A 59 22.56 8.86 17.21
N SER A 60 21.94 9.96 17.65
CA SER A 60 21.68 10.18 19.08
C SER A 60 20.55 9.32 19.65
N SER A 61 19.66 8.81 18.78
CA SER A 61 18.51 7.99 19.19
C SER A 61 18.86 6.50 19.22
N PHE A 62 19.64 6.01 18.26
CA PHE A 62 20.09 4.62 18.21
C PHE A 62 21.45 4.49 17.48
N PRO A 63 22.36 3.61 17.96
CA PRO A 63 23.75 3.58 17.52
C PRO A 63 23.93 3.17 16.05
N GLU A 64 23.04 2.35 15.51
CA GLU A 64 23.12 1.80 14.16
C GLU A 64 23.07 2.89 13.07
N ALA A 65 22.40 4.01 13.34
CA ALA A 65 22.31 5.14 12.41
C ALA A 65 23.67 5.80 12.10
N THR A 66 24.68 5.61 12.95
CA THR A 66 26.02 6.19 12.76
C THR A 66 26.72 5.67 11.50
N LYS A 67 26.44 4.41 11.13
CA LYS A 67 27.07 3.71 10.00
C LYS A 67 26.64 4.26 8.64
N ILE A 68 25.47 4.88 8.54
CA ILE A 68 24.93 5.39 7.27
C ILE A 68 25.68 6.61 6.79
N SER A 69 26.00 6.68 5.50
CA SER A 69 26.66 7.87 4.94
C SER A 69 25.71 9.07 4.86
N ALA A 70 26.22 10.29 5.05
CA ALA A 70 25.41 11.50 4.88
C ALA A 70 24.87 11.64 3.45
N HIS A 71 25.61 11.13 2.46
CA HIS A 71 25.17 11.05 1.07
C HIS A 71 23.93 10.16 0.91
N ARG A 72 23.88 9.01 1.60
CA ARG A 72 22.72 8.11 1.56
C ARG A 72 21.47 8.73 2.18
N PHE A 73 21.62 9.44 3.30
CA PHE A 73 20.51 10.23 3.85
C PHE A 73 20.04 11.29 2.86
N LEU A 74 20.96 12.02 2.23
CA LEU A 74 20.61 13.00 1.22
C LEU A 74 19.86 12.36 0.03
N GLU A 75 20.30 11.19 -0.42
CA GLU A 75 19.63 10.41 -1.46
C GLU A 75 18.20 10.04 -1.09
N ALA A 76 17.98 9.49 0.10
CA ALA A 76 16.65 9.12 0.60
C ALA A 76 15.70 10.32 0.83
N LEU A 77 16.25 11.52 1.04
CA LEU A 77 15.49 12.74 1.28
C LEU A 77 15.18 13.55 0.00
N THR A 78 15.72 13.16 -1.15
CA THR A 78 15.66 13.95 -2.39
C THR A 78 14.73 13.31 -3.41
N THR A 79 13.69 14.04 -3.81
CA THR A 79 12.76 13.56 -4.85
C THR A 79 13.30 13.81 -6.25
N GLU A 80 12.72 13.15 -7.25
CA GLU A 80 13.09 13.38 -8.67
C GLU A 80 12.83 14.83 -9.12
N LYS A 81 11.89 15.55 -8.47
CA LYS A 81 11.60 16.95 -8.78
C LYS A 81 12.79 17.89 -8.53
N CYS A 82 13.75 17.48 -7.70
CA CYS A 82 14.98 18.24 -7.49
C CYS A 82 15.91 18.26 -8.71
N GLN A 83 15.69 17.38 -9.70
CA GLN A 83 16.56 17.24 -10.89
C GLN A 83 18.02 16.96 -10.54
N GLU A 84 18.23 16.24 -9.45
CA GLU A 84 19.53 15.78 -9.00
C GLU A 84 19.94 14.48 -9.71
N ARG A 85 21.23 14.11 -9.62
CA ARG A 85 21.75 12.86 -10.24
C ARG A 85 21.29 11.58 -9.54
N PHE A 86 20.59 11.71 -8.43
CA PHE A 86 20.12 10.63 -7.57
C PHE A 86 18.71 10.99 -7.08
N SER A 87 17.93 9.96 -6.75
CA SER A 87 16.58 10.10 -6.24
C SER A 87 16.29 9.02 -5.21
N LEU A 88 15.32 9.27 -4.36
CA LEU A 88 14.87 8.34 -3.33
C LEU A 88 14.22 7.07 -3.89
N GLU A 89 13.73 7.09 -5.14
CA GLU A 89 12.84 6.07 -5.71
C GLU A 89 13.41 4.64 -5.68
N ARG A 90 14.72 4.47 -5.89
CA ARG A 90 15.32 3.13 -5.80
C ARG A 90 15.32 2.61 -4.37
N LEU A 91 15.61 3.50 -3.42
CA LEU A 91 15.61 3.16 -1.99
C LEU A 91 14.17 2.92 -1.52
N GLU A 92 13.21 3.70 -2.00
CA GLU A 92 11.78 3.51 -1.76
C GLU A 92 11.33 2.11 -2.18
N VAL A 93 11.62 1.69 -3.42
CA VAL A 93 11.23 0.36 -3.93
C VAL A 93 11.76 -0.77 -3.03
N LEU A 94 13.02 -0.67 -2.60
CA LEU A 94 13.62 -1.67 -1.70
C LEU A 94 13.04 -1.60 -0.27
N GLY A 95 12.85 -0.39 0.24
CA GLY A 95 12.35 -0.15 1.58
C GLY A 95 10.88 -0.51 1.76
N ASP A 96 10.03 -0.29 0.75
CA ASP A 96 8.64 -0.75 0.69
C ASP A 96 8.56 -2.27 0.82
N ALA A 97 9.35 -2.99 0.03
CA ALA A 97 9.38 -4.45 0.06
C ALA A 97 9.85 -4.98 1.44
N PHE A 98 10.87 -4.37 2.04
CA PHE A 98 11.34 -4.75 3.38
C PHE A 98 10.34 -4.39 4.48
N LEU A 99 9.73 -3.22 4.42
CA LEU A 99 8.70 -2.79 5.38
C LEU A 99 7.54 -3.79 5.39
N LYS A 100 7.08 -4.20 4.21
CA LYS A 100 6.07 -5.26 4.07
C LYS A 100 6.55 -6.57 4.66
N PHE A 101 7.78 -7.02 4.35
CA PHE A 101 8.36 -8.24 4.91
C PHE A 101 8.43 -8.21 6.44
N ALA A 102 9.00 -7.17 7.04
CA ALA A 102 9.19 -7.06 8.48
C ALA A 102 7.85 -7.04 9.24
N VAL A 103 6.86 -6.29 8.74
CA VAL A 103 5.51 -6.22 9.33
C VAL A 103 4.75 -7.54 9.14
N THR A 104 4.88 -8.19 7.98
CA THR A 104 4.28 -9.50 7.69
C THR A 104 4.82 -10.55 8.66
N ARG A 105 6.15 -10.62 8.82
CA ARG A 105 6.81 -11.53 9.77
C ARG A 105 6.30 -11.32 11.19
N HIS A 106 6.24 -10.08 11.65
CA HIS A 106 5.77 -9.76 13.01
C HIS A 106 4.32 -10.22 13.24
N PHE A 107 3.39 -9.88 12.35
CA PHE A 107 1.98 -10.29 12.52
C PHE A 107 1.75 -11.78 12.33
N PHE A 108 2.53 -12.43 11.46
CA PHE A 108 2.48 -13.88 11.29
C PHE A 108 2.85 -14.62 12.59
N LEU A 109 3.90 -14.15 13.27
CA LEU A 109 4.36 -14.73 14.55
C LEU A 109 3.43 -14.41 15.73
N LEU A 110 2.85 -13.21 15.76
CA LEU A 110 2.01 -12.76 16.87
C LEU A 110 0.60 -13.39 16.86
N HIS A 111 0.09 -13.76 15.68
CA HIS A 111 -1.29 -14.23 15.50
C HIS A 111 -1.32 -15.59 14.80
N ASP A 112 -1.37 -16.65 15.61
CA ASP A 112 -1.48 -18.06 15.19
C ASP A 112 -2.83 -18.43 14.56
N SER A 113 -3.90 -17.81 15.05
CA SER A 113 -5.30 -18.10 14.73
C SER A 113 -5.86 -17.26 13.58
N PHE A 114 -5.13 -16.25 13.12
CA PHE A 114 -5.62 -15.32 12.10
C PHE A 114 -5.45 -15.91 10.70
N HIS A 115 -6.48 -15.75 9.88
CA HIS A 115 -6.40 -16.12 8.47
C HIS A 115 -5.71 -15.02 7.65
N GLU A 116 -5.30 -15.37 6.43
CA GLU A 116 -4.60 -14.51 5.47
C GLU A 116 -5.27 -13.14 5.28
N GLY A 117 -6.60 -13.08 5.20
CA GLY A 117 -7.35 -11.83 5.06
C GLY A 117 -7.19 -10.88 6.26
N ASP A 118 -7.23 -11.42 7.48
CA ASP A 118 -7.06 -10.62 8.71
C ASP A 118 -5.63 -10.09 8.84
N LEU A 119 -4.65 -10.94 8.53
CA LEU A 119 -3.23 -10.58 8.51
C LEU A 119 -2.94 -9.51 7.45
N THR A 120 -3.51 -9.66 6.25
CA THR A 120 -3.39 -8.69 5.16
C THR A 120 -4.01 -7.35 5.53
N SER A 121 -5.17 -7.35 6.18
CA SER A 121 -5.81 -6.12 6.67
C SER A 121 -4.93 -5.41 7.72
N LYS A 122 -4.41 -6.14 8.71
CA LYS A 122 -3.50 -5.60 9.73
C LYS A 122 -2.21 -5.04 9.13
N ARG A 123 -1.56 -5.79 8.25
CA ARG A 123 -0.37 -5.33 7.49
C ARG A 123 -0.69 -4.02 6.76
N SER A 124 -1.77 -4.00 5.99
CA SER A 124 -2.20 -2.83 5.20
C SER A 124 -2.48 -1.60 6.07
N ASN A 125 -3.01 -1.78 7.27
CA ASN A 125 -3.25 -0.70 8.22
C ASN A 125 -1.95 -0.05 8.73
N VAL A 126 -0.88 -0.84 8.87
CA VAL A 126 0.43 -0.35 9.31
C VAL A 126 1.22 0.28 8.16
N VAL A 127 1.26 -0.38 6.99
CA VAL A 127 2.10 0.05 5.86
C VAL A 127 1.45 1.10 4.96
N ASN A 128 0.17 1.42 5.12
CA ASN A 128 -0.46 2.43 4.26
C ASN A 128 0.18 3.83 4.41
N ASN A 129 0.18 4.58 3.31
CA ASN A 129 0.81 5.90 3.22
C ASN A 129 0.22 6.89 4.25
N SER A 130 -1.05 6.73 4.64
CA SER A 130 -1.68 7.62 5.63
C SER A 130 -1.09 7.43 7.04
N ASN A 131 -0.75 6.19 7.40
CA ASN A 131 -0.13 5.85 8.67
C ASN A 131 1.34 6.27 8.67
N LEU A 132 2.08 5.95 7.60
CA LEU A 132 3.47 6.38 7.43
C LEU A 132 3.61 7.90 7.50
N LEU A 133 2.71 8.64 6.85
CA LEU A 133 2.62 10.10 6.95
C LEU A 133 2.44 10.56 8.41
N LYS A 134 1.49 9.97 9.14
CA LYS A 134 1.23 10.32 10.55
C LYS A 134 2.46 10.10 11.42
N LEU A 135 3.16 8.98 11.22
CA LEU A 135 4.39 8.66 11.96
C LEU A 135 5.54 9.62 11.61
N ALA A 136 5.73 9.91 10.33
CA ALA A 136 6.73 10.87 9.86
C ALA A 136 6.52 12.27 10.44
N ILE A 137 5.28 12.76 10.46
CA ILE A 137 4.93 14.07 11.03
C ILE A 137 5.20 14.11 12.53
N ARG A 138 4.87 13.05 13.27
CA ARG A 138 5.16 12.96 14.72
C ARG A 138 6.66 13.07 15.03
N ARG A 139 7.50 12.59 14.12
CA ARG A 139 8.98 12.69 14.21
C ARG A 139 9.57 13.91 13.51
N ASN A 140 8.74 14.81 12.99
CA ASN A 140 9.15 15.99 12.23
C ASN A 140 10.04 15.69 11.01
N LEU A 141 9.90 14.52 10.37
CA LEU A 141 10.74 14.17 9.21
C LEU A 141 10.50 15.06 7.98
N GLN A 142 9.30 15.64 7.86
CA GLN A 142 8.91 16.48 6.73
C GLN A 142 9.81 17.71 6.53
N VAL A 143 10.50 18.18 7.57
CA VAL A 143 11.36 19.37 7.48
C VAL A 143 12.67 19.09 6.73
N TYR A 144 13.06 17.83 6.61
CA TYR A 144 14.32 17.41 5.97
C TYR A 144 14.17 17.15 4.47
N ILE A 145 12.96 16.87 3.99
CA ILE A 145 12.66 16.48 2.60
C ILE A 145 12.98 17.61 1.61
N ARG A 146 13.58 17.24 0.47
CA ARG A 146 13.88 18.12 -0.67
C ARG A 146 13.01 17.71 -1.87
N ASP A 147 12.09 18.58 -2.29
CA ASP A 147 11.15 18.31 -3.41
C ASP A 147 11.10 19.45 -4.46
N GLN A 148 12.14 20.29 -4.53
CA GLN A 148 12.18 21.43 -5.45
C GLN A 148 13.48 21.46 -6.25
N ALA A 149 13.35 21.73 -7.56
CA ALA A 149 14.47 22.04 -8.44
C ALA A 149 15.18 23.32 -7.99
N PHE A 150 16.50 23.35 -8.19
CA PHE A 150 17.29 24.54 -7.87
C PHE A 150 17.06 25.65 -8.89
N ASP A 151 16.59 26.81 -8.44
CA ASP A 151 16.46 28.02 -9.24
C ASP A 151 17.48 29.08 -8.78
N PRO A 152 18.54 29.37 -9.56
CA PRO A 152 19.54 30.38 -9.23
C PRO A 152 18.96 31.79 -9.04
N SER A 153 17.88 32.13 -9.75
CA SER A 153 17.27 33.47 -9.70
C SER A 153 16.54 33.73 -8.39
N ARG A 154 16.13 32.66 -7.70
CA ARG A 154 15.45 32.68 -6.39
C ARG A 154 16.36 32.25 -5.25
N PHE A 155 17.66 32.10 -5.49
CA PHE A 155 18.60 31.70 -4.45
C PHE A 155 18.78 32.82 -3.41
N TYR A 156 18.59 32.46 -2.14
CA TYR A 156 18.89 33.32 -1.00
C TYR A 156 20.03 32.74 -0.19
N ALA A 157 21.03 33.58 0.13
CA ALA A 157 22.15 33.17 0.96
C ALA A 157 21.71 32.77 2.37
N LEU A 158 22.27 31.67 2.87
CA LEU A 158 22.04 31.15 4.22
C LEU A 158 22.30 32.25 5.28
N GLY A 159 21.38 32.42 6.23
CA GLY A 159 21.49 33.39 7.32
C GLY A 159 20.75 34.72 7.10
N ARG A 160 20.18 34.98 5.91
CA ARG A 160 19.23 36.09 5.74
C ARG A 160 17.81 35.65 6.14
N PRO A 161 17.02 36.50 6.81
CA PRO A 161 15.61 36.21 7.09
C PRO A 161 14.86 35.97 5.77
N CYS A 162 13.88 35.05 5.79
CA CYS A 162 12.98 34.85 4.67
C CYS A 162 12.33 36.20 4.28
N PRO A 163 12.28 36.57 2.98
CA PRO A 163 11.60 37.79 2.53
C PRO A 163 10.12 37.81 2.93
N THR A 164 9.51 36.64 3.04
CA THR A 164 8.14 36.42 3.52
C THR A 164 8.19 35.91 4.97
N VAL A 165 8.02 36.82 5.92
CA VAL A 165 7.81 36.45 7.32
C VAL A 165 6.38 35.95 7.48
N CYS A 166 6.23 34.66 7.81
CA CYS A 166 4.94 34.06 8.16
C CYS A 166 4.47 34.60 9.52
N THR A 167 3.84 35.76 9.53
CA THR A 167 3.07 36.27 10.66
C THR A 167 1.67 35.64 10.65
N LYS A 168 0.99 35.58 11.81
CA LYS A 168 -0.42 35.14 11.89
C LYS A 168 -1.35 35.92 10.95
N GLU A 169 -0.93 37.12 10.54
CA GLU A 169 -1.66 38.03 9.66
C GLU A 169 -1.43 37.73 8.16
N ASN A 170 -0.29 37.15 7.80
CA ASN A 170 0.07 36.81 6.41
C ASN A 170 -0.02 35.31 6.10
N GLU A 171 -0.40 34.50 7.10
CA GLU A 171 -0.59 33.05 6.95
C GLU A 171 -1.66 32.78 5.88
N ASP A 172 -2.87 33.33 6.02
CA ASP A 172 -3.94 33.07 5.05
C ASP A 172 -3.61 33.53 3.62
N SER A 173 -2.86 34.63 3.45
CA SER A 173 -2.51 35.20 2.15
C SER A 173 -1.33 34.52 1.45
N ILE A 174 -0.34 34.04 2.21
CA ILE A 174 0.73 33.18 1.67
C ILE A 174 0.19 31.76 1.40
N HIS A 175 -0.84 31.34 2.12
CA HIS A 175 -1.46 30.01 2.05
C HIS A 175 -2.64 29.94 1.05
N LEU A 176 -2.92 31.03 0.31
CA LEU A 176 -4.05 31.14 -0.63
C LEU A 176 -3.88 30.38 -1.96
N CYS A 177 -2.66 29.95 -2.34
CA CYS A 177 -2.42 29.29 -3.64
C CYS A 177 -2.95 27.84 -3.78
N LEU A 178 -3.70 27.32 -2.81
CA LEU A 178 -4.38 26.01 -2.93
C LEU A 178 -5.87 26.06 -2.56
N ASN A 179 -6.44 27.23 -2.29
CA ASN A 179 -7.87 27.37 -1.95
C ASN A 179 -8.81 27.44 -3.17
N SER A 180 -8.33 27.13 -4.39
CA SER A 180 -9.20 27.01 -5.57
C SER A 180 -9.69 25.58 -5.85
N VAL A 181 -9.52 24.65 -4.90
CA VAL A 181 -10.28 23.38 -4.89
C VAL A 181 -11.02 23.34 -3.56
N GLU A 182 -12.25 23.86 -3.58
CA GLU A 182 -13.17 23.84 -2.46
C GLU A 182 -13.59 22.39 -2.18
N ASP A 183 -13.18 21.86 -1.03
CA ASP A 183 -13.93 20.85 -0.28
C ASP A 183 -13.74 21.12 1.21
N LYS A 184 -14.63 21.97 1.74
CA LYS A 184 -14.72 22.31 3.17
C LYS A 184 -15.76 21.41 3.84
N SER A 185 -15.39 20.16 4.13
CA SER A 185 -16.18 19.31 5.04
C SER A 185 -15.41 18.10 5.59
N SER A 186 -14.25 18.31 6.21
CA SER A 186 -13.85 17.47 7.35
C SER A 186 -12.74 18.13 8.17
N ALA A 187 -13.03 18.35 9.45
CA ALA A 187 -12.07 18.85 10.41
C ALA A 187 -10.95 17.82 10.65
N SER A 188 -9.77 18.08 10.09
CA SER A 188 -8.48 17.65 10.63
C SER A 188 -7.41 18.60 10.12
N ALA A 189 -7.31 19.77 10.77
CA ALA A 189 -6.18 20.67 10.64
C ALA A 189 -4.89 20.00 11.12
N THR A 190 -4.28 19.16 10.28
CA THR A 190 -2.86 18.84 10.37
C THR A 190 -2.13 19.77 9.42
N GLY A 191 -1.93 21.01 9.87
CA GLY A 191 -1.09 21.97 9.17
C GLY A 191 0.31 21.40 9.03
N ILE A 192 0.70 21.09 7.79
CA ILE A 192 2.07 20.73 7.43
C ILE A 192 2.92 21.97 7.78
N ARG A 193 3.73 21.86 8.84
CA ARG A 193 4.55 22.98 9.33
C ARG A 193 5.55 23.42 8.26
N CYS A 194 5.48 24.70 7.91
CA CYS A 194 6.41 25.42 7.04
C CYS A 194 7.86 25.34 7.57
N ASN A 195 8.82 24.96 6.71
CA ASN A 195 10.27 24.92 7.03
C ASN A 195 10.95 26.31 7.00
N LYS A 196 10.22 27.39 7.33
CA LYS A 196 10.64 28.79 7.12
C LYS A 196 10.88 29.20 5.65
N ASN A 197 10.59 28.33 4.67
CA ASN A 197 10.56 28.60 3.22
C ASN A 197 9.22 28.20 2.52
N HIS A 198 8.11 28.07 3.26
CA HIS A 198 6.74 27.82 2.72
C HIS A 198 6.63 26.70 1.68
N HIS A 199 7.19 25.54 1.99
CA HIS A 199 7.20 24.37 1.10
C HIS A 199 6.05 23.41 1.42
N TRP A 200 5.22 23.09 0.43
CA TRP A 200 4.09 22.14 0.54
C TRP A 200 4.48 20.79 -0.07
N LEU A 201 4.49 19.74 0.75
CA LEU A 201 4.79 18.37 0.30
C LEU A 201 3.49 17.59 0.11
N HIS A 202 3.44 16.79 -0.95
CA HIS A 202 2.36 15.83 -1.11
C HIS A 202 2.43 14.75 -0.02
N ARG A 203 1.26 14.33 0.46
CA ARG A 203 1.12 13.27 1.48
C ARG A 203 1.87 12.00 1.10
N LYS A 204 1.81 11.65 -0.20
CA LYS A 204 2.47 10.48 -0.77
C LYS A 204 4.00 10.58 -0.63
N THR A 205 4.58 11.71 -1.06
CA THR A 205 6.03 11.97 -0.97
C THR A 205 6.61 11.77 0.43
N ILE A 206 5.88 12.14 1.49
CA ILE A 206 6.37 11.96 2.86
C ILE A 206 6.41 10.47 3.24
N ALA A 207 5.42 9.67 2.80
CA ALA A 207 5.42 8.23 3.02
C ALA A 207 6.54 7.55 2.21
N ASP A 208 6.70 7.92 0.95
CA ASP A 208 7.76 7.40 0.06
C ASP A 208 9.16 7.68 0.65
N VAL A 209 9.36 8.84 1.30
CA VAL A 209 10.61 9.15 2.04
C VAL A 209 10.83 8.23 3.23
N VAL A 210 9.78 7.84 3.96
CA VAL A 210 9.93 6.88 5.08
C VAL A 210 10.42 5.54 4.54
N GLU A 211 9.81 5.06 3.46
CA GLU A 211 10.23 3.83 2.78
C GLU A 211 11.66 3.95 2.24
N ALA A 212 12.01 5.07 1.62
CA ALA A 212 13.37 5.32 1.15
C ALA A 212 14.41 5.36 2.28
N LEU A 213 14.05 5.92 3.45
CA LEU A 213 14.91 5.87 4.63
C LEU A 213 15.09 4.44 5.11
N VAL A 214 14.02 3.63 5.18
CA VAL A 214 14.13 2.18 5.47
C VAL A 214 15.10 1.51 4.49
N GLY A 215 14.96 1.78 3.18
CA GLY A 215 15.89 1.31 2.15
C GLY A 215 17.34 1.73 2.39
N ALA A 216 17.58 2.98 2.79
CA ALA A 216 18.90 3.49 3.14
C ALA A 216 19.53 2.74 4.32
N PHE A 217 18.75 2.44 5.38
CA PHE A 217 19.23 1.66 6.52
C PHE A 217 19.64 0.24 6.11
N ILE A 218 18.85 -0.42 5.28
CA ILE A 218 19.15 -1.78 4.81
C ILE A 218 20.45 -1.80 4.00
N VAL A 219 20.63 -0.85 3.07
CA VAL A 219 21.77 -0.82 2.15
C VAL A 219 23.09 -0.53 2.88
N ASP A 220 23.12 0.48 3.76
CA ASP A 220 24.36 0.91 4.40
C ASP A 220 24.63 0.21 5.75
N SER A 221 23.61 -0.34 6.44
CA SER A 221 23.72 -0.77 7.84
C SER A 221 23.05 -2.10 8.21
N GLY A 222 22.23 -2.69 7.33
CA GLY A 222 21.62 -4.00 7.52
C GLY A 222 20.22 -3.99 8.17
N PHE A 223 19.64 -5.16 8.35
CA PHE A 223 18.27 -5.37 8.84
C PHE A 223 18.11 -4.88 10.26
N LYS A 224 19.07 -5.17 11.14
CA LYS A 224 19.04 -4.71 12.54
C LYS A 224 18.89 -3.19 12.63
N ALA A 225 19.60 -2.46 11.78
CA ALA A 225 19.52 -1.00 11.70
C ALA A 225 18.17 -0.51 11.16
N ALA A 226 17.63 -1.19 10.14
CA ALA A 226 16.32 -0.87 9.58
C ALA A 226 15.19 -1.13 10.59
N ILE A 227 15.26 -2.24 11.33
CA ILE A 227 14.32 -2.57 12.42
C ILE A 227 14.40 -1.53 13.55
N ALA A 228 15.61 -1.10 13.93
CA ALA A 228 15.79 -0.02 14.91
C ALA A 228 15.16 1.30 14.43
N PHE A 229 15.30 1.64 13.14
CA PHE A 229 14.62 2.79 12.56
C PHE A 229 13.09 2.66 12.57
N LEU A 230 12.55 1.48 12.24
CA LEU A 230 11.11 1.19 12.32
C LEU A 230 10.59 1.35 13.76
N ALA A 231 11.31 0.79 14.75
CA ALA A 231 10.96 0.97 16.15
C ALA A 231 11.01 2.46 16.56
N TRP A 232 12.01 3.21 16.12
CA TRP A 232 12.13 4.64 16.37
C TRP A 232 10.98 5.45 15.76
N ILE A 233 10.56 5.16 14.53
CA ILE A 233 9.44 5.87 13.90
C ILE A 233 8.08 5.49 14.51
N GLY A 234 8.00 4.32 15.16
CA GLY A 234 6.84 3.85 15.91
C GLY A 234 6.13 2.64 15.29
N ILE A 235 6.86 1.82 14.52
CA ILE A 235 6.39 0.55 13.95
C ILE A 235 7.13 -0.58 14.67
N GLU A 236 6.40 -1.39 15.42
CA GLU A 236 6.96 -2.53 16.15
C GLU A 236 7.00 -3.76 15.24
N VAL A 237 8.21 -4.32 15.06
CA VAL A 237 8.46 -5.51 14.23
C VAL A 237 9.37 -6.53 14.91
N ASN A 238 9.62 -6.35 16.22
CA ASN A 238 10.43 -7.28 17.00
C ASN A 238 9.69 -8.60 17.21
N PHE A 239 10.43 -9.67 17.44
CA PHE A 239 9.89 -10.99 17.69
C PHE A 239 10.82 -11.78 18.60
N GLU A 240 10.28 -12.85 19.18
CA GLU A 240 11.01 -13.76 20.05
C GLU A 240 11.21 -15.12 19.38
N ALA A 241 12.34 -15.77 19.66
CA ALA A 241 12.64 -17.09 19.09
C ALA A 241 11.62 -18.16 19.51
N SER A 242 11.04 -18.03 20.71
CA SER A 242 9.97 -18.91 21.23
C SER A 242 8.77 -18.97 20.29
N GLN A 243 8.39 -17.84 19.68
CA GLN A 243 7.25 -17.76 18.76
C GLN A 243 7.47 -18.63 17.52
N LEU A 244 8.69 -18.63 16.97
CA LEU A 244 9.05 -19.46 15.83
C LEU A 244 9.05 -20.95 16.20
N VAL A 245 9.71 -21.31 17.31
CA VAL A 245 9.79 -22.71 17.78
C VAL A 245 8.40 -23.29 18.04
N ASN A 246 7.48 -22.49 18.59
CA ASN A 246 6.09 -22.90 18.80
C ASN A 246 5.38 -23.23 17.48
N ILE A 247 5.58 -22.45 16.42
CA ILE A 247 5.00 -22.69 15.10
C ILE A 247 5.60 -23.97 14.47
N CYS A 248 6.91 -24.13 14.53
CA CYS A 248 7.60 -25.32 14.05
C CYS A 248 7.11 -26.58 14.77
N THR A 249 6.92 -26.52 16.09
CA THR A 249 6.39 -27.63 16.91
C THR A 249 4.91 -27.93 16.58
N ALA A 250 4.09 -26.89 16.41
CA ALA A 250 2.68 -27.05 16.05
C ALA A 250 2.48 -27.69 14.67
N SER A 251 3.48 -27.59 13.78
CA SER A 251 3.43 -28.17 12.44
C SER A 251 3.30 -29.71 12.45
N VAL A 252 3.67 -30.38 13.54
CA VAL A 252 3.51 -31.85 13.71
C VAL A 252 2.06 -32.29 13.49
N GLY A 253 1.07 -31.42 13.71
CA GLY A 253 -0.34 -31.70 13.40
C GLY A 253 -0.61 -32.08 11.94
N TYR A 254 0.27 -31.72 11.00
CA TYR A 254 0.16 -32.07 9.58
C TYR A 254 0.81 -33.40 9.21
N PHE A 255 1.58 -34.02 10.12
CA PHE A 255 2.30 -35.27 9.86
C PHE A 255 1.42 -36.44 9.38
N PRO A 256 0.13 -36.58 9.77
CA PRO A 256 -0.73 -37.62 9.20
C PRO A 256 -0.84 -37.60 7.67
N LEU A 257 -0.61 -36.45 7.02
CA LEU A 257 -0.63 -36.30 5.56
C LEU A 257 0.65 -36.84 4.89
N ALA A 258 1.68 -37.20 5.65
CA ALA A 258 2.91 -37.79 5.13
C ALA A 258 2.67 -39.10 4.36
N ALA A 259 1.55 -39.78 4.60
CA ALA A 259 1.17 -40.98 3.85
C ALA A 259 0.66 -40.68 2.42
N GLU A 260 0.21 -39.45 2.15
CA GLU A 260 -0.34 -39.04 0.85
C GLU A 260 0.71 -38.35 -0.05
N VAL A 261 1.87 -37.97 0.49
CA VAL A 261 2.88 -37.15 -0.18
C VAL A 261 4.26 -37.81 -0.09
N ASP A 262 4.93 -37.97 -1.24
CA ASP A 262 6.33 -38.44 -1.29
C ASP A 262 7.29 -37.29 -0.89
N ILE A 263 7.51 -37.16 0.42
CA ILE A 263 8.33 -36.11 1.03
C ILE A 263 9.76 -36.09 0.47
N PRO A 264 10.53 -37.19 0.41
CA PRO A 264 11.88 -37.17 -0.14
C PRO A 264 11.97 -36.64 -1.57
N SER A 265 11.04 -37.03 -2.44
CA SER A 265 11.02 -36.50 -3.82
C SER A 265 10.67 -35.01 -3.85
N LEU A 266 9.78 -34.56 -2.97
CA LEU A 266 9.38 -33.15 -2.89
C LEU A 266 10.51 -32.26 -2.36
N GLU A 267 11.19 -32.69 -1.29
CA GLU A 267 12.40 -32.04 -0.76
C GLU A 267 13.50 -31.92 -1.83
N GLY A 268 13.70 -32.99 -2.61
CA GLY A 268 14.64 -32.98 -3.74
C GLY A 268 14.28 -31.98 -4.85
N LYS A 269 12.98 -31.82 -5.16
CA LYS A 269 12.48 -30.83 -6.14
C LYS A 269 12.62 -29.38 -5.63
N LEU A 270 12.43 -29.16 -4.32
CA LEU A 270 12.57 -27.86 -3.65
C LEU A 270 14.04 -27.47 -3.44
N GLY A 271 14.93 -28.44 -3.22
CA GLY A 271 16.32 -28.19 -2.87
C GLY A 271 16.53 -27.82 -1.39
N HIS A 272 15.57 -28.17 -0.52
CA HIS A 272 15.61 -27.95 0.93
C HIS A 272 15.21 -29.24 1.66
N HIS A 273 15.95 -29.60 2.71
CA HIS A 273 15.60 -30.75 3.55
C HIS A 273 14.94 -30.25 4.84
N PHE A 274 13.69 -30.61 5.07
CA PHE A 274 12.93 -30.05 6.18
C PHE A 274 13.24 -30.77 7.48
N VAL A 275 13.56 -30.00 8.52
CA VAL A 275 13.54 -30.50 9.90
C VAL A 275 12.09 -30.77 10.31
N HIS A 276 11.22 -29.78 10.10
CA HIS A 276 9.81 -29.81 10.45
C HIS A 276 8.96 -30.09 9.21
N LYS A 277 8.87 -31.38 8.85
CA LYS A 277 8.10 -31.86 7.67
C LYS A 277 6.63 -31.43 7.67
N GLY A 278 6.06 -31.12 8.83
CA GLY A 278 4.71 -30.57 8.95
C GLY A 278 4.52 -29.24 8.21
N LEU A 279 5.53 -28.37 8.21
CA LEU A 279 5.49 -27.09 7.48
C LEU A 279 5.43 -27.32 5.96
N LEU A 280 6.23 -28.27 5.46
CA LEU A 280 6.20 -28.68 4.07
C LEU A 280 4.81 -29.21 3.69
N LEU A 281 4.25 -30.13 4.48
CA LEU A 281 2.91 -30.66 4.21
C LEU A 281 1.85 -29.57 4.22
N GLN A 282 1.89 -28.65 5.19
CA GLN A 282 0.96 -27.52 5.27
C GLN A 282 1.00 -26.65 3.99
N ALA A 283 2.19 -26.39 3.43
CA ALA A 283 2.35 -25.59 2.22
C ALA A 283 1.62 -26.17 1.00
N PHE A 284 1.33 -27.48 0.98
CA PHE A 284 0.65 -28.15 -0.14
C PHE A 284 -0.84 -28.42 0.09
N VAL A 285 -1.42 -27.93 1.19
CA VAL A 285 -2.83 -28.15 1.54
C VAL A 285 -3.71 -26.98 1.13
N HIS A 286 -4.54 -27.19 0.11
CA HIS A 286 -5.50 -26.19 -0.35
C HIS A 286 -6.68 -26.03 0.62
N PRO A 287 -7.26 -24.82 0.79
CA PRO A 287 -8.42 -24.59 1.67
C PRO A 287 -9.66 -25.47 1.43
N SER A 288 -9.76 -26.09 0.25
CA SER A 288 -10.86 -27.00 -0.06
C SER A 288 -10.67 -28.42 0.49
N TYR A 289 -9.47 -28.75 0.98
CA TYR A 289 -9.15 -30.08 1.49
C TYR A 289 -9.56 -30.17 2.97
N ASN A 290 -10.59 -30.96 3.27
CA ASN A 290 -11.26 -30.95 4.58
C ASN A 290 -10.90 -32.14 5.49
N LYS A 291 -10.04 -33.05 5.05
CA LYS A 291 -9.83 -34.36 5.72
C LYS A 291 -9.00 -34.30 7.00
N HIS A 292 -8.20 -33.25 7.23
CA HIS A 292 -7.26 -33.15 8.35
C HIS A 292 -7.71 -32.19 9.47
N GLY A 293 -8.90 -31.59 9.38
CA GLY A 293 -9.47 -30.74 10.45
C GLY A 293 -8.59 -29.55 10.87
N GLY A 294 -7.57 -29.20 10.08
CA GLY A 294 -6.53 -28.22 10.39
C GLY A 294 -6.34 -27.17 9.28
N GLY A 295 -5.50 -26.16 9.53
CA GLY A 295 -5.29 -25.01 8.65
C GLY A 295 -4.74 -25.35 7.26
N CYS A 296 -4.70 -24.36 6.36
CA CYS A 296 -4.26 -24.48 4.97
C CYS A 296 -2.94 -23.71 4.72
N TYR A 297 -2.47 -23.73 3.46
CA TYR A 297 -1.27 -23.00 3.04
C TYR A 297 -1.39 -21.46 3.15
N GLN A 298 -2.60 -20.89 3.24
CA GLN A 298 -2.82 -19.44 3.08
C GLN A 298 -2.04 -18.55 4.06
N ARG A 299 -1.79 -19.03 5.30
CA ARG A 299 -0.93 -18.27 6.24
C ARG A 299 0.53 -18.27 5.78
N LEU A 300 1.02 -19.40 5.25
CA LEU A 300 2.37 -19.52 4.71
C LEU A 300 2.51 -18.74 3.40
N GLU A 301 1.47 -18.72 2.56
CA GLU A 301 1.37 -17.86 1.38
C GLU A 301 1.53 -16.39 1.76
N PHE A 302 0.80 -15.90 2.76
CA PHE A 302 0.92 -14.52 3.25
C PHE A 302 2.36 -14.16 3.65
N LEU A 303 3.06 -15.08 4.34
CA LEU A 303 4.48 -14.87 4.70
C LEU A 303 5.37 -14.92 3.45
N GLY A 304 5.19 -15.93 2.61
CA GLY A 304 5.98 -16.19 1.42
C GLY A 304 5.91 -15.12 0.35
N ASP A 305 4.72 -14.52 0.13
CA ASP A 305 4.49 -13.37 -0.74
C ASP A 305 5.44 -12.22 -0.37
N ALA A 306 5.46 -11.82 0.89
CA ALA A 306 6.30 -10.72 1.35
C ALA A 306 7.81 -11.06 1.28
N VAL A 307 8.17 -12.33 1.46
CA VAL A 307 9.56 -12.80 1.36
C VAL A 307 10.03 -12.79 -0.09
N LEU A 308 9.25 -13.35 -1.01
CA LEU A 308 9.56 -13.36 -2.43
C LEU A 308 9.61 -11.94 -3.01
N ASP A 309 8.67 -11.08 -2.64
CA ASP A 309 8.67 -9.67 -3.06
C ASP A 309 9.96 -8.97 -2.61
N PHE A 310 10.38 -9.15 -1.36
CA PHE A 310 11.63 -8.59 -0.86
C PHE A 310 12.88 -9.19 -1.53
N LEU A 311 12.99 -10.53 -1.62
CA LEU A 311 14.16 -11.19 -2.19
C LEU A 311 14.33 -10.88 -3.68
N ILE A 312 13.25 -10.90 -4.45
CA ILE A 312 13.28 -10.54 -5.88
C ILE A 312 13.61 -9.05 -6.03
N THR A 313 13.03 -8.17 -5.20
CA THR A 313 13.37 -6.74 -5.22
C THR A 313 14.85 -6.50 -4.88
N SER A 314 15.39 -7.21 -3.88
CA SER A 314 16.81 -7.17 -3.52
C SER A 314 17.71 -7.69 -4.65
N TYR A 315 17.28 -8.74 -5.35
CA TYR A 315 17.97 -9.23 -6.54
C TYR A 315 17.98 -8.19 -7.65
N LEU A 316 16.83 -7.62 -8.00
CA LEU A 316 16.74 -6.63 -9.07
C LEU A 316 17.53 -5.36 -8.74
N TYR A 317 17.47 -4.90 -7.48
CA TYR A 317 18.22 -3.74 -7.01
C TYR A 317 19.74 -3.95 -7.11
N SER A 318 20.24 -5.13 -6.72
CA SER A 318 21.68 -5.44 -6.69
C SER A 318 22.24 -5.83 -8.06
N ALA A 319 21.49 -6.59 -8.86
CA ALA A 319 21.92 -7.06 -10.17
C ALA A 319 21.93 -5.95 -11.23
N TYR A 320 21.09 -4.93 -11.06
CA TYR A 320 20.90 -3.87 -12.06
C TYR A 320 21.08 -2.45 -11.48
N PRO A 321 22.30 -2.09 -11.04
CA PRO A 321 22.57 -0.81 -10.37
C PRO A 321 22.43 0.43 -11.28
N LYS A 322 22.26 0.26 -12.59
CA LYS A 322 22.11 1.37 -13.56
C LYS A 322 20.69 1.54 -14.09
N LEU A 323 19.75 0.68 -13.70
CA LEU A 323 18.37 0.83 -14.13
C LEU A 323 17.73 2.05 -13.50
N LYS A 324 16.86 2.70 -14.28
CA LYS A 324 16.02 3.76 -13.77
C LYS A 324 15.00 3.16 -12.78
N PRO A 325 14.58 3.91 -11.76
CA PRO A 325 13.68 3.39 -10.74
C PRO A 325 12.35 2.91 -11.34
N GLY A 326 11.80 3.65 -12.32
CA GLY A 326 10.61 3.24 -13.05
C GLY A 326 10.71 1.85 -13.69
N GLN A 327 11.85 1.56 -14.33
CA GLN A 327 12.13 0.26 -14.95
C GLN A 327 12.31 -0.85 -13.92
N LEU A 328 12.86 -0.51 -12.75
CA LEU A 328 12.99 -1.46 -11.64
C LEU A 328 11.61 -1.88 -11.13
N THR A 329 10.68 -0.94 -10.97
CA THR A 329 9.28 -1.21 -10.60
C THR A 329 8.58 -2.08 -11.63
N ASP A 330 8.81 -1.84 -12.93
CA ASP A 330 8.23 -2.68 -13.98
C ASP A 330 8.78 -4.11 -13.95
N LEU A 331 10.10 -4.26 -13.81
CA LEU A 331 10.73 -5.58 -13.66
C LEU A 331 10.20 -6.30 -12.41
N ARG A 332 10.02 -5.60 -11.30
CA ARG A 332 9.41 -6.16 -10.08
C ARG A 332 8.01 -6.67 -10.38
N ALA A 333 7.14 -5.87 -10.99
CA ALA A 333 5.77 -6.29 -11.33
C ALA A 333 5.70 -7.48 -12.31
N LEU A 334 6.67 -7.58 -13.22
CA LEU A 334 6.78 -8.70 -14.16
C LEU A 334 7.41 -9.96 -13.55
N SER A 335 8.23 -9.82 -12.51
CA SER A 335 8.92 -10.94 -11.85
C SER A 335 8.12 -11.50 -10.68
N VAL A 336 7.49 -10.62 -9.90
CA VAL A 336 6.64 -10.94 -8.75
C VAL A 336 5.19 -10.92 -9.21
N ASN A 337 4.77 -11.98 -9.89
CA ASN A 337 3.36 -12.17 -10.23
C ASN A 337 2.95 -13.63 -10.21
N ASN A 338 1.67 -13.85 -9.94
CA ASN A 338 1.09 -15.18 -9.84
C ASN A 338 1.28 -16.04 -11.10
N LYS A 339 1.37 -15.45 -12.30
CA LYS A 339 1.57 -16.22 -13.54
C LYS A 339 3.00 -16.76 -13.63
N ALA A 340 3.99 -15.94 -13.26
CA ALA A 340 5.39 -16.32 -13.22
C ALA A 340 5.60 -17.43 -12.17
N PHE A 341 5.03 -17.28 -10.98
CA PHE A 341 5.09 -18.32 -9.95
C PHE A 341 4.33 -19.59 -10.35
N ALA A 342 3.18 -19.49 -11.00
CA ALA A 342 2.50 -20.67 -11.53
C ALA A 342 3.35 -21.41 -12.58
N CYS A 343 4.13 -20.70 -13.40
CA CYS A 343 5.09 -21.31 -14.33
C CYS A 343 6.18 -22.09 -13.57
N VAL A 344 6.75 -21.47 -12.52
CA VAL A 344 7.74 -22.12 -11.63
C VAL A 344 7.16 -23.38 -11.00
N ALA A 345 5.92 -23.33 -10.50
CA ALA A 345 5.25 -24.49 -9.91
C ALA A 345 5.13 -25.67 -10.88
N VAL A 346 4.81 -25.40 -12.16
CA VAL A 346 4.69 -26.43 -13.19
C VAL A 346 6.05 -26.98 -13.61
N GLU A 347 7.06 -26.11 -13.77
CA GLU A 347 8.43 -26.54 -14.12
C GLU A 347 9.05 -27.41 -13.01
N ARG A 348 8.76 -27.10 -11.74
CA ARG A 348 9.20 -27.87 -10.58
C ARG A 348 8.28 -29.03 -10.21
N CYS A 349 7.20 -29.24 -10.97
CA CYS A 349 6.21 -30.31 -10.76
C CYS A 349 5.59 -30.27 -9.36
N PHE A 350 5.33 -29.08 -8.81
CA PHE A 350 4.63 -28.88 -7.53
C PHE A 350 3.13 -29.16 -7.64
N ASP A 351 2.57 -29.02 -8.85
CA ASP A 351 1.17 -29.33 -9.15
C ASP A 351 0.79 -30.78 -8.83
N GLU A 352 1.76 -31.71 -8.88
CA GLU A 352 1.58 -33.13 -8.59
C GLU A 352 1.36 -33.42 -7.09
N TYR A 353 1.78 -32.52 -6.20
CA TYR A 353 1.70 -32.69 -4.74
C TYR A 353 0.60 -31.85 -4.09
N LEU A 354 -0.17 -31.08 -4.87
CA LEU A 354 -1.27 -30.25 -4.36
C LEU A 354 -2.40 -31.11 -3.81
N LEU A 355 -2.66 -31.01 -2.50
CA LEU A 355 -3.78 -31.68 -1.84
C LEU A 355 -5.04 -30.82 -1.97
N SER A 356 -6.00 -31.27 -2.77
CA SER A 356 -7.27 -30.57 -3.04
C SER A 356 -8.42 -31.54 -3.29
N ASP A 357 -9.56 -31.30 -2.65
CA ASP A 357 -10.82 -32.01 -2.95
C ASP A 357 -11.65 -31.34 -4.09
N SER A 358 -11.21 -30.20 -4.63
CA SER A 358 -11.96 -29.43 -5.64
C SER A 358 -11.71 -29.95 -7.06
N ARG A 359 -12.72 -30.63 -7.63
CA ARG A 359 -12.67 -31.16 -9.01
C ARG A 359 -12.47 -30.08 -10.07
N ASP A 360 -12.98 -28.87 -9.85
CA ASP A 360 -12.83 -27.77 -10.80
C ASP A 360 -11.42 -27.19 -10.79
N LEU A 361 -10.80 -27.11 -9.60
CA LEU A 361 -9.41 -26.69 -9.46
C LEU A 361 -8.48 -27.71 -10.12
N SER A 362 -8.63 -29.01 -9.84
CA SER A 362 -7.79 -30.05 -10.44
C SER A 362 -7.89 -30.06 -11.98
N LYS A 363 -9.10 -29.82 -12.54
CA LYS A 363 -9.27 -29.67 -13.99
C LYS A 363 -8.57 -28.43 -14.54
N ALA A 364 -8.65 -27.29 -13.83
CA ALA A 364 -8.01 -26.05 -14.24
C ALA A 364 -6.48 -26.16 -14.20
N VAL A 365 -5.93 -26.75 -13.14
CA VAL A 365 -4.49 -27.06 -12.99
C VAL A 365 -4.03 -27.95 -14.14
N LYS A 366 -4.71 -29.07 -14.39
CA LYS A 366 -4.33 -29.98 -15.48
C LYS A 366 -4.31 -29.30 -16.85
N ARG A 367 -5.34 -28.51 -17.19
CA ARG A 367 -5.37 -27.76 -18.46
C ARG A 367 -4.21 -26.77 -18.59
N TYR A 368 -3.85 -26.11 -17.49
CA TYR A 368 -2.75 -25.15 -17.48
C TYR A 368 -1.39 -25.84 -17.60
N VAL A 369 -1.17 -26.94 -16.87
CA VAL A 369 0.03 -27.77 -16.95
C VAL A 369 0.20 -28.32 -18.38
N ASP A 370 -0.86 -28.87 -18.97
CA ASP A 370 -0.84 -29.36 -20.35
C ASP A 370 -0.51 -28.24 -21.35
N TYR A 371 -0.96 -27.01 -21.10
CA TYR A 371 -0.65 -25.85 -21.94
C TYR A 371 0.83 -25.43 -21.84
N ILE A 372 1.39 -25.34 -20.63
CA ILE A 372 2.79 -24.94 -20.42
C ILE A 372 3.76 -26.02 -20.94
N ARG A 373 3.41 -27.31 -20.80
CA ARG A 373 4.24 -28.44 -21.28
C ARG A 373 4.13 -28.68 -22.79
N ARG A 374 3.25 -27.99 -23.52
CA ARG A 374 3.13 -28.14 -24.99
C ARG A 374 4.33 -27.51 -25.72
N PRO A 375 4.85 -28.15 -26.78
CA PRO A 375 5.90 -27.58 -27.60
C PRO A 375 5.39 -26.35 -28.39
N VAL A 376 6.25 -25.33 -28.51
CA VAL A 376 5.99 -24.00 -29.12
C VAL A 376 5.50 -24.07 -30.57
N SER A 377 5.70 -25.18 -31.27
CA SER A 377 5.34 -25.38 -32.67
C SER A 377 3.83 -25.46 -32.97
N ASP A 378 2.97 -25.56 -31.94
CA ASP A 378 1.50 -25.72 -32.08
C ASP A 378 0.70 -24.51 -31.53
N SER A 379 1.37 -23.42 -31.13
CA SER A 379 0.69 -22.27 -30.54
C SER A 379 0.05 -21.38 -31.60
N GLY A 380 -1.19 -21.73 -31.99
CA GLY A 380 -2.14 -20.72 -32.47
C GLY A 380 -2.25 -19.58 -31.46
N ASN A 381 -2.52 -18.37 -31.95
CA ASN A 381 -2.56 -17.11 -31.18
C ASN A 381 -3.77 -17.01 -30.21
N ASP A 382 -4.22 -18.14 -29.67
CA ASP A 382 -5.35 -18.25 -28.78
C ASP A 382 -4.87 -17.92 -27.36
N GLY A 383 -5.44 -16.88 -26.75
CA GLY A 383 -5.10 -16.48 -25.38
C GLY A 383 -5.26 -17.67 -24.45
N GLY A 384 -4.14 -18.23 -23.98
CA GLY A 384 -4.08 -19.50 -23.24
C GLY A 384 -4.98 -19.54 -21.99
N PRO A 385 -5.15 -20.74 -21.38
CA PRO A 385 -6.01 -20.91 -20.22
C PRO A 385 -5.58 -20.00 -19.06
N LYS A 386 -6.57 -19.49 -18.32
CA LYS A 386 -6.31 -18.66 -17.13
C LYS A 386 -5.49 -19.46 -16.12
N SER A 387 -4.34 -18.91 -15.72
CA SER A 387 -3.48 -19.46 -14.67
C SER A 387 -4.27 -19.65 -13.36
N PRO A 388 -4.32 -20.87 -12.79
CA PRO A 388 -4.87 -21.11 -11.47
C PRO A 388 -4.05 -20.39 -10.40
N LYS A 389 -4.73 -19.61 -9.54
CA LYS A 389 -4.06 -18.87 -8.46
C LYS A 389 -3.28 -19.78 -7.51
N ALA A 390 -3.90 -20.89 -7.10
CA ALA A 390 -3.30 -21.89 -6.23
C ALA A 390 -1.88 -22.34 -6.62
N LEU A 391 -1.50 -22.34 -7.92
CA LEU A 391 -0.13 -22.69 -8.32
C LEU A 391 0.90 -21.62 -7.95
N GLY A 392 0.53 -20.34 -8.00
CA GLY A 392 1.37 -19.25 -7.49
C GLY A 392 1.45 -19.30 -5.97
N ASP A 393 0.30 -19.42 -5.32
CA ASP A 393 0.19 -19.53 -3.86
C ASP A 393 1.02 -20.71 -3.29
N LEU A 394 1.15 -21.81 -4.04
CA LEU A 394 2.02 -22.94 -3.68
C LEU A 394 3.50 -22.54 -3.60
N VAL A 395 4.00 -21.77 -4.57
CA VAL A 395 5.40 -21.32 -4.56
C VAL A 395 5.66 -20.38 -3.39
N GLU A 396 4.74 -19.44 -3.15
CA GLU A 396 4.79 -18.51 -2.03
C GLU A 396 4.77 -19.28 -0.70
N SER A 397 3.79 -20.15 -0.50
CA SER A 397 3.68 -20.95 0.74
C SER A 397 4.87 -21.89 0.97
N CYS A 398 5.47 -22.46 -0.08
CA CYS A 398 6.72 -23.22 0.04
C CYS A 398 7.86 -22.35 0.56
N VAL A 399 8.03 -21.15 0.00
CA VAL A 399 9.07 -20.21 0.45
C VAL A 399 8.82 -19.75 1.89
N GLY A 400 7.56 -19.53 2.25
CA GLY A 400 7.16 -19.25 3.63
C GLY A 400 7.51 -20.39 4.59
N ALA A 401 7.25 -21.64 4.20
CA ALA A 401 7.61 -22.83 4.99
C ALA A 401 9.11 -23.00 5.16
N ILE A 402 9.89 -22.85 4.07
CA ILE A 402 11.36 -22.94 4.11
C ILE A 402 11.92 -21.88 5.04
N LEU A 403 11.43 -20.63 4.97
CA LEU A 403 11.92 -19.55 5.81
C LEU A 403 11.73 -19.84 7.31
N LEU A 404 10.62 -20.47 7.68
CA LEU A 404 10.36 -20.84 9.07
C LEU A 404 11.24 -22.01 9.50
N ASP A 405 11.39 -23.02 8.65
CA ASP A 405 12.21 -24.20 8.93
C ASP A 405 13.71 -23.87 9.00
N SER A 406 14.18 -22.89 8.22
CA SER A 406 15.58 -22.42 8.24
C SER A 406 15.90 -21.46 9.39
N GLY A 407 14.96 -21.19 10.30
CA GLY A 407 15.21 -20.27 11.41
C GLY A 407 15.29 -18.80 10.99
N PHE A 408 14.58 -18.41 9.93
CA PHE A 408 14.73 -17.12 9.24
C PHE A 408 16.08 -16.92 8.51
N ASP A 409 16.76 -17.99 8.05
CA ASP A 409 17.93 -17.86 7.18
C ASP A 409 17.54 -17.45 5.76
N LEU A 410 17.59 -16.15 5.48
CA LEU A 410 17.32 -15.63 4.13
C LEU A 410 18.43 -15.95 3.12
N ASN A 411 19.64 -16.33 3.53
CA ASN A 411 20.67 -16.77 2.58
C ASN A 411 20.32 -18.14 1.99
N GLU A 412 19.73 -19.02 2.79
CA GLU A 412 19.22 -20.32 2.32
C GLU A 412 18.04 -20.13 1.36
N VAL A 413 17.05 -19.31 1.76
CA VAL A 413 15.91 -18.98 0.91
C VAL A 413 16.34 -18.27 -0.37
N TRP A 414 17.36 -17.40 -0.31
CA TRP A 414 17.92 -16.73 -1.47
C TRP A 414 18.46 -17.73 -2.51
N LYS A 415 19.18 -18.77 -2.09
CA LYS A 415 19.67 -19.81 -3.02
C LYS A 415 18.51 -20.48 -3.76
N ILE A 416 17.45 -20.81 -3.03
CA ILE A 416 16.26 -21.45 -3.60
C ILE A 416 15.54 -20.49 -4.55
N MET A 417 15.29 -19.25 -4.12
CA MET A 417 14.68 -18.19 -4.93
C MET A 417 15.46 -17.94 -6.22
N THR A 418 16.80 -17.88 -6.16
CA THR A 418 17.62 -17.70 -7.36
C THR A 418 17.45 -18.83 -8.38
N SER A 419 17.15 -20.05 -7.91
CA SER A 419 16.83 -21.18 -8.79
C SER A 419 15.44 -21.09 -9.44
N PHE A 420 14.57 -20.21 -8.95
CA PHE A 420 13.26 -19.88 -9.55
C PHE A 420 13.35 -18.73 -10.55
N LEU A 421 14.41 -17.91 -10.48
CA LEU A 421 14.58 -16.74 -11.36
C LEU A 421 14.75 -17.10 -12.83
N ASP A 422 15.44 -18.19 -13.17
CA ASP A 422 15.60 -18.61 -14.56
C ASP A 422 14.25 -18.88 -15.25
N PRO A 423 13.35 -19.72 -14.67
CA PRO A 423 11.97 -19.87 -15.14
C PRO A 423 11.20 -18.54 -15.25
N ILE A 424 11.31 -17.69 -14.22
CA ILE A 424 10.61 -16.40 -14.16
C ILE A 424 11.10 -15.51 -15.30
N MET A 425 12.40 -15.36 -15.49
CA MET A 425 12.98 -14.49 -16.51
C MET A 425 12.65 -14.98 -17.92
N LYS A 426 12.69 -16.29 -18.17
CA LYS A 426 12.30 -16.90 -19.45
C LYS A 426 10.82 -16.65 -19.77
N PHE A 427 9.96 -16.68 -18.76
CA PHE A 427 8.55 -16.36 -18.91
C PHE A 427 8.33 -14.85 -19.09
N SER A 428 9.01 -14.01 -18.31
CA SER A 428 8.86 -12.55 -18.33
C SER A 428 9.40 -11.92 -19.61
N SER A 429 10.37 -12.52 -20.32
CA SER A 429 10.70 -12.12 -21.69
C SER A 429 9.51 -12.23 -22.66
N SER A 430 8.59 -13.17 -22.44
CA SER A 430 7.38 -13.28 -23.28
C SER A 430 6.28 -12.27 -22.91
N LEU A 431 6.41 -11.57 -21.79
CA LEU A 431 5.41 -10.62 -21.29
C LEU A 431 5.74 -9.20 -21.75
N GLN A 432 4.83 -8.57 -22.50
CA GLN A 432 4.92 -7.15 -22.82
C GLN A 432 4.73 -6.29 -21.56
N LEU A 433 5.48 -5.19 -21.49
CA LEU A 433 5.33 -4.12 -20.49
C LEU A 433 3.89 -3.60 -20.42
N SER A 434 3.53 -2.92 -19.33
CA SER A 434 2.22 -2.28 -19.17
C SER A 434 1.98 -1.32 -20.35
N PRO A 435 1.02 -1.59 -21.24
CA PRO A 435 0.77 -0.74 -22.42
C PRO A 435 0.39 0.69 -22.04
N VAL A 436 -0.18 0.87 -20.85
CA VAL A 436 -0.54 2.18 -20.29
C VAL A 436 0.70 3.01 -19.98
N ARG A 437 1.75 2.39 -19.44
CA ARG A 437 2.99 3.09 -19.08
C ARG A 437 3.80 3.43 -20.32
N ASP A 438 3.92 2.48 -21.27
CA ASP A 438 4.56 2.75 -22.56
C ASP A 438 3.90 3.94 -23.27
N LEU A 439 2.57 4.03 -23.19
CA LEU A 439 1.81 5.15 -23.73
C LEU A 439 2.06 6.45 -22.95
N GLN A 440 2.11 6.41 -21.61
CA GLN A 440 2.43 7.57 -20.77
C GLN A 440 3.82 8.13 -21.07
N GLU A 441 4.84 7.26 -21.14
CA GLU A 441 6.22 7.67 -21.48
C GLU A 441 6.30 8.24 -22.90
N LEU A 442 5.60 7.62 -23.86
CA LEU A 442 5.46 8.16 -25.20
C LEU A 442 4.85 9.56 -25.21
N CYS A 443 3.77 9.77 -24.45
CA CYS A 443 3.10 11.05 -24.38
C CYS A 443 4.01 12.10 -23.75
N GLN A 444 4.65 11.79 -22.62
CA GLN A 444 5.62 12.68 -21.96
C GLN A 444 6.78 13.05 -22.87
N PHE A 445 7.37 12.09 -23.58
CA PHE A 445 8.50 12.34 -24.49
C PHE A 445 8.13 13.29 -25.64
N ASN A 446 6.89 13.19 -26.14
CA ASN A 446 6.40 14.00 -27.24
C ASN A 446 5.61 15.25 -26.78
N ASN A 447 5.62 15.57 -25.48
CA ASN A 447 4.82 16.64 -24.87
C ASN A 447 3.32 16.57 -25.23
N LEU A 448 2.77 15.36 -25.31
CA LEU A 448 1.35 15.09 -25.56
C LEU A 448 0.62 14.94 -24.22
N GLU A 449 -0.61 15.45 -24.15
CA GLU A 449 -1.46 15.30 -22.98
C GLU A 449 -2.24 13.98 -23.09
N LEU A 450 -2.13 13.11 -22.08
CA LEU A 450 -2.85 11.84 -22.00
C LEU A 450 -4.01 11.95 -21.01
N GLN A 451 -5.22 11.66 -21.46
CA GLN A 451 -6.43 11.58 -20.64
C GLN A 451 -7.00 10.15 -20.69
N LEU A 452 -7.11 9.52 -19.52
CA LEU A 452 -7.71 8.20 -19.34
C LEU A 452 -9.11 8.38 -18.74
N LEU A 453 -10.14 8.11 -19.53
CA LEU A 453 -11.54 8.24 -19.14
C LEU A 453 -12.10 6.86 -18.82
N GLU A 454 -12.27 6.58 -17.54
CA GLU A 454 -12.81 5.30 -17.09
C GLU A 454 -14.34 5.29 -17.18
N SER A 455 -14.89 4.21 -17.74
CA SER A 455 -16.32 3.93 -17.80
C SER A 455 -16.57 2.51 -17.29
N LYS A 456 -17.63 2.34 -16.51
CA LYS A 456 -17.98 1.04 -15.91
C LYS A 456 -19.32 0.57 -16.46
N ALA A 457 -19.29 -0.54 -17.20
CA ALA A 457 -20.48 -1.22 -17.69
C ALA A 457 -20.59 -2.61 -17.02
N GLY A 458 -21.37 -2.70 -15.94
CA GLY A 458 -21.55 -3.93 -15.17
C GLY A 458 -20.25 -4.38 -14.47
N LYS A 459 -19.77 -5.60 -14.79
CA LYS A 459 -18.50 -6.17 -14.28
C LYS A 459 -17.27 -5.85 -15.14
N LYS A 460 -17.43 -5.12 -16.26
CA LYS A 460 -16.32 -4.75 -17.15
C LYS A 460 -16.02 -3.25 -16.98
N PHE A 461 -14.74 -2.95 -16.82
CA PHE A 461 -14.21 -1.59 -16.86
C PHE A 461 -13.69 -1.35 -18.28
N SER A 462 -14.13 -0.27 -18.91
CA SER A 462 -13.64 0.21 -20.21
C SER A 462 -12.97 1.56 -19.99
N VAL A 463 -11.74 1.71 -20.46
CA VAL A 463 -11.01 2.98 -20.39
C VAL A 463 -10.90 3.53 -21.80
N GLU A 464 -11.48 4.70 -22.03
CA GLU A 464 -11.28 5.47 -23.25
C GLU A 464 -9.98 6.28 -23.09
N VAL A 465 -9.09 6.17 -24.07
CA VAL A 465 -7.77 6.80 -24.03
C VAL A 465 -7.75 7.94 -25.05
N LYS A 466 -7.59 9.19 -24.59
CA LYS A 466 -7.46 10.38 -25.44
C LYS A 466 -6.04 10.92 -25.33
N VAL A 467 -5.37 11.10 -26.47
CA VAL A 467 -4.05 11.73 -26.58
C VAL A 467 -4.23 13.04 -27.34
N ILE A 468 -3.86 14.16 -26.72
CA ILE A 468 -4.04 15.51 -27.27
C ILE A 468 -2.66 16.12 -27.56
N GLY A 469 -2.43 16.60 -28.78
CA GLY A 469 -1.25 17.39 -29.12
C GLY A 469 -1.15 17.81 -30.59
N ASP A 470 -0.28 18.78 -30.87
CA ASP A 470 -0.06 19.36 -32.20
C ASP A 470 0.70 18.37 -33.10
N SER A 471 0.02 17.85 -34.11
CA SER A 471 0.54 16.79 -34.98
C SER A 471 1.36 17.33 -36.15
N ALA A 472 2.65 17.01 -36.25
CA ALA A 472 3.37 17.05 -37.53
C ALA A 472 4.65 16.19 -37.64
N GLN A 473 5.01 15.35 -36.67
CA GLN A 473 6.14 14.42 -36.82
C GLN A 473 5.72 13.03 -36.35
N GLY A 474 5.92 12.03 -37.20
CA GLY A 474 5.52 10.64 -36.92
C GLY A 474 6.04 10.19 -35.55
N LEU A 475 5.17 9.56 -34.76
CA LEU A 475 5.50 8.96 -33.47
C LEU A 475 6.63 7.96 -33.64
N LYS A 476 7.87 8.38 -33.36
CA LYS A 476 9.03 7.49 -33.33
C LYS A 476 9.21 7.00 -31.91
N LEU A 477 8.87 5.73 -31.69
CA LEU A 477 9.29 5.03 -30.48
C LEU A 477 10.82 4.90 -30.51
N LYS A 478 11.52 5.71 -29.70
CA LYS A 478 12.94 5.48 -29.36
C LYS A 478 13.07 4.77 -27.99
N SER A 479 12.01 4.17 -27.44
CA SER A 479 12.15 3.32 -26.28
C SER A 479 12.69 1.96 -26.72
N LYS A 480 13.85 1.59 -26.14
CA LYS A 480 14.34 0.21 -26.15
C LYS A 480 13.32 -0.64 -25.39
N THR A 481 12.98 -1.83 -25.88
CA THR A 481 12.16 -2.76 -25.08
C THR A 481 12.87 -3.07 -23.77
N LEU A 482 12.14 -3.45 -22.71
CA LEU A 482 12.78 -3.84 -21.45
C LEU A 482 13.82 -4.95 -21.67
N GLU A 483 13.58 -5.85 -22.62
CA GLU A 483 14.56 -6.85 -23.04
C GLU A 483 15.83 -6.24 -23.64
N ASP A 484 15.70 -5.23 -24.51
CA ASP A 484 16.85 -4.52 -25.08
C ASP A 484 17.58 -3.72 -24.00
N VAL A 485 16.86 -3.18 -23.02
CA VAL A 485 17.46 -2.53 -21.84
C VAL A 485 18.23 -3.56 -21.02
N LEU A 486 17.64 -4.72 -20.69
CA LEU A 486 18.27 -5.81 -19.94
C LEU A 486 19.49 -6.40 -20.68
N LYS A 487 19.39 -6.61 -22.00
CA LYS A 487 20.51 -7.10 -22.85
C LYS A 487 21.65 -6.09 -22.95
N SER A 488 21.34 -4.78 -22.85
CA SER A 488 22.34 -3.71 -22.92
C SER A 488 22.81 -3.19 -21.57
N THR A 489 22.20 -3.60 -20.46
CA THR A 489 22.64 -3.23 -19.11
C THR A 489 23.67 -4.21 -18.57
N PHE A 490 24.66 -3.65 -17.87
CA PHE A 490 25.66 -4.44 -17.18
C PHE A 490 25.04 -5.11 -15.96
N LYS A 491 24.86 -6.43 -16.01
CA LYS A 491 24.42 -7.26 -14.90
C LYS A 491 25.59 -7.52 -13.96
N THR A 492 25.45 -7.15 -12.69
CA THR A 492 26.42 -7.46 -11.63
C THR A 492 26.08 -8.79 -10.95
N GLU A 493 27.05 -9.36 -10.23
CA GLU A 493 26.80 -10.51 -9.37
C GLU A 493 25.74 -10.12 -8.31
N PRO A 494 24.59 -10.79 -8.27
CA PRO A 494 23.50 -10.43 -7.39
C PRO A 494 23.86 -10.77 -5.95
N LYS A 495 23.50 -9.89 -5.02
CA LYS A 495 23.75 -10.08 -3.58
C LYS A 495 22.49 -9.75 -2.80
N LEU A 496 22.21 -10.56 -1.78
CA LEU A 496 21.18 -10.25 -0.81
C LEU A 496 21.61 -9.02 -0.02
N ILE A 497 20.77 -7.99 -0.01
CA ILE A 497 21.11 -6.69 0.55
C ILE A 497 20.71 -6.67 2.03
N GLY A 498 21.67 -6.33 2.88
CA GLY A 498 21.43 -5.95 4.28
C GLY A 498 21.10 -7.08 5.25
N TYR A 499 21.03 -8.34 4.82
CA TYR A 499 20.76 -9.45 5.74
C TYR A 499 21.94 -9.68 6.71
N ASP A 500 21.72 -9.38 7.99
CA ASP A 500 22.71 -9.45 9.07
C ASP A 500 22.16 -10.09 10.37
N GLU A 501 21.03 -10.79 10.25
CA GLU A 501 20.44 -11.58 11.33
C GLU A 501 21.15 -12.93 11.46
N THR A 502 21.13 -13.49 12.67
CA THR A 502 21.62 -14.85 12.94
C THR A 502 20.42 -15.79 12.91
N PRO A 503 20.44 -16.86 12.08
CA PRO A 503 19.36 -17.83 12.06
C PRO A 503 19.10 -18.42 13.45
N ILE A 504 17.83 -18.65 13.75
CA ILE A 504 17.39 -19.28 15.00
C ILE A 504 17.53 -20.79 14.85
N ASP A 505 18.16 -21.44 15.81
CA ASP A 505 18.17 -22.90 15.85
C ASP A 505 16.77 -23.41 16.24
N VAL A 506 16.06 -23.96 15.25
CA VAL A 506 14.73 -24.54 15.44
C VAL A 506 14.77 -26.00 15.89
N THR A 507 15.96 -26.61 16.00
CA THR A 507 16.13 -28.01 16.42
C THR A 507 16.19 -28.19 17.94
N ASP A 508 16.60 -27.14 18.65
CA ASP A 508 16.78 -27.13 20.11
C ASP A 508 15.45 -27.00 20.86
N THR A 509 14.73 -28.11 20.98
CA THR A 509 13.53 -28.23 21.83
C THR A 509 13.87 -28.33 23.34
N THR A 510 15.16 -28.45 23.68
CA THR A 510 15.64 -28.75 25.04
C THR A 510 15.74 -27.56 25.99
N THR A 511 15.70 -26.32 25.51
CA THR A 511 15.93 -25.12 26.36
C THR A 511 14.64 -24.43 26.82
N ILE A 512 13.47 -24.90 26.39
CA ILE A 512 12.16 -24.30 26.76
C ILE A 512 11.38 -25.18 27.77
N GLY A 513 11.88 -26.38 28.07
CA GLY A 513 11.25 -27.35 28.98
C GLY A 513 11.49 -27.16 30.49
N GLN A 514 12.12 -26.07 30.96
CA GLN A 514 12.45 -25.91 32.39
C GLN A 514 11.60 -24.90 33.17
N GLU A 515 10.63 -24.21 32.55
CA GLU A 515 9.64 -23.41 33.32
C GLU A 515 8.22 -24.00 33.31
N MET A 516 7.99 -25.15 32.68
CA MET A 516 6.69 -25.85 32.69
C MET A 516 6.84 -27.32 33.10
N VAL A 517 7.38 -27.57 34.28
CA VAL A 517 7.17 -28.85 34.97
C VAL A 517 6.76 -28.54 36.41
N ASN A 518 5.45 -28.36 36.60
CA ASN A 518 4.68 -28.80 37.76
C ASN A 518 3.20 -28.44 37.52
N GLY A 519 2.43 -29.40 37.03
CA GLY A 519 0.98 -29.26 36.90
C GLY A 519 0.40 -30.35 35.99
N ASP A 520 -0.17 -31.37 36.62
CA ASP A 520 -0.70 -32.59 36.05
C ASP A 520 -1.73 -32.42 34.90
N LEU A 521 -1.76 -33.45 34.06
CA LEU A 521 -2.73 -33.68 32.99
C LEU A 521 -4.18 -33.82 33.49
N CYS A 522 -5.09 -33.47 32.57
CA CYS A 522 -6.53 -33.80 32.49
C CYS A 522 -7.53 -32.83 33.14
N ASN A 523 -8.16 -31.96 32.35
CA ASN A 523 -9.59 -32.10 31.98
C ASN A 523 -10.10 -30.96 31.08
N ASN A 524 -11.01 -31.34 30.19
CA ASN A 524 -11.83 -30.45 29.35
C ASN A 524 -12.62 -29.42 30.18
N SER A 525 -12.42 -28.13 29.88
CA SER A 525 -13.47 -27.10 29.94
C SER A 525 -12.95 -25.78 29.37
N TYR A 526 -13.77 -25.13 28.54
CA TYR A 526 -13.55 -23.81 27.94
C TYR A 526 -13.14 -22.76 29.00
N PRO A 527 -12.20 -21.84 28.73
CA PRO A 527 -11.89 -20.79 29.67
C PRO A 527 -12.96 -19.68 29.65
N GLU A 528 -13.60 -19.52 30.81
CA GLU A 528 -14.43 -18.38 31.18
C GLU A 528 -13.64 -17.06 31.11
N ILE A 529 -14.34 -16.02 30.65
CA ILE A 529 -13.87 -14.64 30.57
C ILE A 529 -13.80 -14.04 31.98
N PHE A 530 -12.60 -13.69 32.44
CA PHE A 530 -12.41 -12.91 33.67
C PHE A 530 -12.89 -11.46 33.47
N ARG A 531 -13.88 -11.04 34.29
CA ARG A 531 -14.32 -9.65 34.45
C ARG A 531 -13.24 -8.82 35.15
N ILE A 532 -12.79 -7.75 34.51
CA ILE A 532 -12.08 -6.65 35.18
C ILE A 532 -13.11 -5.59 35.60
N ARG A 533 -12.96 -5.15 36.86
CA ARG A 533 -13.86 -4.31 37.66
C ARG A 533 -14.10 -2.92 37.04
N GLU A 534 -15.38 -2.52 37.02
CA GLU A 534 -15.81 -1.14 36.85
C GLU A 534 -15.48 -0.33 38.10
N VAL A 535 -14.93 0.87 37.91
CA VAL A 535 -14.90 1.93 38.93
C VAL A 535 -15.93 2.97 38.52
N SER A 536 -16.91 3.16 39.41
CA SER A 536 -18.08 4.02 39.30
C SER A 536 -17.80 5.50 39.57
N ASP A 537 -18.38 6.34 38.71
CA ASP A 537 -19.11 7.60 38.92
C ASP A 537 -18.73 8.63 40.01
N ALA A 538 -18.59 9.88 39.56
CA ALA A 538 -19.39 11.06 39.97
C ALA A 538 -19.05 12.21 39.00
N SER A 539 -19.94 13.07 38.48
CA SER A 539 -21.20 13.60 38.99
C SER A 539 -22.01 14.29 37.88
N SER A 540 -23.32 14.02 37.87
CA SER A 540 -24.48 14.96 37.82
C SER A 540 -24.42 16.19 36.89
N SER A 541 -25.45 16.60 36.14
CA SER A 541 -26.86 16.63 36.51
C SER A 541 -27.74 17.13 35.34
N CYS A 542 -28.96 16.57 35.24
CA CYS A 542 -30.27 17.22 35.01
C CYS A 542 -30.51 18.23 33.86
N VAL A 543 -31.67 18.33 33.18
CA VAL A 543 -32.93 17.56 33.06
C VAL A 543 -33.87 18.40 32.16
N LYS A 544 -34.66 17.72 31.29
CA LYS A 544 -36.00 18.08 30.72
C LYS A 544 -36.13 19.35 29.84
N SER A 545 -36.40 19.22 28.53
CA SER A 545 -37.69 18.92 27.84
C SER A 545 -38.73 20.05 27.91
N VAL A 546 -39.20 20.56 26.76
CA VAL A 546 -40.63 20.86 26.47
C VAL A 546 -40.83 20.92 24.94
N ALA A 547 -41.88 20.27 24.48
CA ALA A 547 -42.42 20.20 23.12
C ALA A 547 -43.49 21.28 22.86
N GLN A 548 -43.79 21.59 21.58
CA GLN A 548 -45.11 22.00 21.05
C GLN A 548 -45.03 22.11 19.50
N ARG A 549 -45.69 21.24 18.73
CA ARG A 549 -47.09 21.24 18.22
C ARG A 549 -47.33 22.04 16.91
N PHE A 550 -47.40 21.27 15.81
CA PHE A 550 -48.40 21.23 14.72
C PHE A 550 -49.02 22.49 14.07
N GLN A 551 -49.12 22.36 12.72
CA GLN A 551 -50.10 22.91 11.76
C GLN A 551 -49.88 24.32 11.18
N SER A 552 -49.55 24.39 9.88
CA SER A 552 -50.51 24.73 8.79
C SER A 552 -49.78 25.04 7.46
N SER A 553 -50.23 24.44 6.37
CA SER A 553 -49.91 24.80 4.96
C SER A 553 -50.52 26.16 4.56
N PRO A 554 -50.06 26.86 3.49
CA PRO A 554 -50.46 26.50 2.12
C PRO A 554 -49.38 26.68 1.03
N LYS A 555 -49.70 26.06 -0.12
CA LYS A 555 -49.01 26.00 -1.41
C LYS A 555 -48.61 27.36 -1.98
N GLU A 556 -47.46 27.41 -2.65
CA GLU A 556 -47.29 28.19 -3.89
C GLU A 556 -46.20 27.57 -4.79
N LYS A 557 -46.48 27.54 -6.10
CA LYS A 557 -45.64 27.01 -7.18
C LYS A 557 -44.57 28.03 -7.56
N LEU A 558 -43.33 27.59 -7.79
CA LEU A 558 -42.43 28.26 -8.75
C LEU A 558 -41.41 27.28 -9.36
N SER A 559 -41.61 27.09 -10.67
CA SER A 559 -40.64 26.94 -11.76
C SER A 559 -39.34 26.15 -11.57
N GLU A 560 -39.27 25.11 -12.40
CA GLU A 560 -38.12 24.33 -12.85
C GLU A 560 -36.84 25.14 -13.11
N THR A 561 -35.72 24.61 -12.60
CA THR A 561 -34.47 24.41 -13.35
C THR A 561 -33.50 23.60 -12.50
N SER A 562 -33.67 22.27 -12.46
CA SER A 562 -32.71 21.33 -11.86
C SER A 562 -32.01 20.51 -12.93
N ARG A 563 -30.68 20.61 -12.99
CA ARG A 563 -29.82 19.62 -13.66
C ARG A 563 -29.72 18.41 -12.75
N ASN A 564 -30.59 17.42 -12.96
CA ASN A 564 -30.54 16.15 -12.23
C ASN A 564 -29.26 15.37 -12.59
N ARG A 565 -28.44 15.05 -11.60
CA ARG A 565 -27.38 14.03 -11.71
C ARG A 565 -28.00 12.69 -11.34
N ASP A 566 -28.19 11.83 -12.33
CA ASP A 566 -28.72 10.47 -12.16
C ASP A 566 -27.66 9.55 -11.54
N PHE A 567 -27.91 9.05 -10.34
CA PHE A 567 -27.16 7.92 -9.75
C PHE A 567 -28.14 6.77 -9.48
N GLY A 568 -28.18 5.78 -10.37
CA GLY A 568 -28.93 4.55 -10.16
C GLY A 568 -28.26 3.68 -9.10
N ILE A 569 -28.99 3.37 -8.02
CA ILE A 569 -28.51 2.46 -6.97
C ILE A 569 -28.93 1.04 -7.31
N ASP A 570 -27.96 0.28 -7.83
CA ASP A 570 -28.10 -1.14 -8.11
C ASP A 570 -28.24 -1.95 -6.80
N SER A 571 -29.22 -2.85 -6.74
CA SER A 571 -29.60 -3.61 -5.54
C SER A 571 -28.66 -4.78 -5.22
N SER A 572 -27.51 -4.87 -5.90
CA SER A 572 -26.60 -6.03 -5.88
C SER A 572 -25.32 -5.86 -5.04
N LYS A 573 -25.12 -4.72 -4.37
CA LYS A 573 -23.99 -4.51 -3.43
C LYS A 573 -24.21 -5.27 -2.11
N THR A 574 -23.32 -6.21 -1.79
CA THR A 574 -23.27 -7.04 -0.57
C THR A 574 -22.80 -6.28 0.68
N GLY A 575 -23.46 -5.16 1.01
CA GLY A 575 -23.23 -4.39 2.24
C GLY A 575 -24.52 -4.31 3.08
N ASN A 576 -24.40 -4.25 4.41
CA ASN A 576 -25.57 -4.03 5.28
C ASN A 576 -26.21 -2.65 5.02
N ALA A 577 -27.50 -2.52 5.33
CA ALA A 577 -28.29 -1.33 4.98
C ALA A 577 -27.65 -0.02 5.50
N ARG A 578 -27.06 -0.06 6.68
CA ARG A 578 -26.36 1.09 7.28
C ARG A 578 -25.13 1.53 6.49
N SER A 579 -24.26 0.62 6.06
CA SER A 579 -23.12 0.97 5.18
C SER A 579 -23.59 1.58 3.87
N ARG A 580 -24.67 1.05 3.29
CA ARG A 580 -25.26 1.60 2.07
C ARG A 580 -25.80 3.01 2.28
N LEU A 581 -26.38 3.31 3.45
CA LEU A 581 -26.90 4.65 3.75
C LEU A 581 -25.76 5.67 3.94
N TYR A 582 -24.64 5.25 4.55
CA TYR A 582 -23.41 6.07 4.60
C TYR A 582 -22.86 6.35 3.19
N GLU A 583 -22.81 5.34 2.32
CA GLU A 583 -22.41 5.52 0.92
C GLU A 583 -23.35 6.46 0.18
N LEU A 584 -24.66 6.36 0.43
CA LEU A 584 -25.66 7.23 -0.17
C LEU A 584 -25.45 8.70 0.24
N CYS A 585 -25.36 8.98 1.54
CA CYS A 585 -25.15 10.34 2.00
C CYS A 585 -23.84 10.92 1.47
N ALA A 586 -22.78 10.12 1.38
CA ALA A 586 -21.52 10.55 0.79
C ALA A 586 -21.65 10.86 -0.72
N ALA A 587 -22.44 10.07 -1.47
CA ALA A 587 -22.65 10.28 -2.90
C ALA A 587 -23.47 11.54 -3.22
N TYR A 588 -24.43 11.88 -2.36
CA TYR A 588 -25.29 13.06 -2.51
C TYR A 588 -24.80 14.28 -1.70
N CYS A 589 -23.57 14.23 -1.16
CA CYS A 589 -23.00 15.28 -0.31
C CYS A 589 -23.85 15.65 0.93
N TRP A 590 -24.74 14.76 1.36
CA TRP A 590 -25.55 14.94 2.56
C TRP A 590 -24.74 14.71 3.83
N LYS A 591 -25.20 15.29 4.94
CA LYS A 591 -24.58 15.07 6.24
C LYS A 591 -24.65 13.59 6.63
N SER A 592 -23.57 13.07 7.21
CA SER A 592 -23.49 11.66 7.58
C SER A 592 -24.64 11.26 8.53
N PRO A 593 -25.32 10.14 8.27
CA PRO A 593 -26.45 9.71 9.08
C PRO A 593 -25.98 9.31 10.47
N SER A 594 -26.75 9.67 11.50
CA SER A 594 -26.53 9.22 12.87
C SER A 594 -27.54 8.14 13.25
N PHE A 595 -27.11 7.17 14.05
CA PHE A 595 -27.96 6.09 14.53
C PHE A 595 -27.99 6.10 16.06
N GLU A 596 -29.18 6.22 16.63
CA GLU A 596 -29.40 6.26 18.07
C GLU A 596 -30.37 5.15 18.48
N CYS A 597 -30.08 4.43 19.57
CA CYS A 597 -31.01 3.44 20.10
C CYS A 597 -31.99 4.13 21.04
N CYS A 598 -33.25 4.22 20.62
CA CYS A 598 -34.26 5.03 21.30
C CYS A 598 -35.06 4.24 22.35
N LYS A 599 -35.19 2.91 22.18
CA LYS A 599 -35.91 2.05 23.14
C LYS A 599 -35.22 0.70 23.32
N GLU A 600 -35.23 0.24 24.56
CA GLU A 600 -34.77 -1.09 24.96
C GLU A 600 -35.87 -1.75 25.78
N GLU A 601 -36.51 -2.79 25.25
CA GLU A 601 -37.70 -3.41 25.83
C GLU A 601 -37.49 -4.92 26.02
N GLY A 602 -38.06 -5.49 27.08
CA GLY A 602 -38.01 -6.92 27.38
C GLY A 602 -37.04 -7.33 28.50
N PRO A 603 -37.19 -8.55 29.05
CA PRO A 603 -36.32 -9.07 30.11
C PRO A 603 -34.91 -9.37 29.58
N ALA A 604 -33.90 -9.44 30.46
CA ALA A 604 -32.48 -9.51 30.07
C ALA A 604 -32.11 -10.66 29.10
N HIS A 605 -32.91 -11.74 29.06
CA HIS A 605 -32.73 -12.90 28.18
C HIS A 605 -33.49 -12.80 26.83
N LEU A 606 -34.35 -11.78 26.65
CA LEU A 606 -35.19 -11.54 25.46
C LEU A 606 -35.37 -10.03 25.27
N LYS A 607 -34.23 -9.33 25.07
CA LYS A 607 -34.18 -7.87 24.95
C LYS A 607 -34.27 -7.45 23.48
N PHE A 608 -35.16 -6.51 23.18
CA PHE A 608 -35.34 -5.91 21.86
C PHE A 608 -34.87 -4.46 21.87
N PHE A 609 -34.26 -4.04 20.78
CA PHE A 609 -33.71 -2.71 20.57
C PHE A 609 -34.42 -2.05 19.40
N THR A 610 -34.85 -0.80 19.57
CA THR A 610 -35.37 0.04 18.48
C THR A 610 -34.40 1.17 18.25
N CYS A 611 -33.88 1.29 17.02
CA CYS A 611 -32.98 2.36 16.63
C CYS A 611 -33.66 3.38 15.71
N LYS A 612 -33.16 4.61 15.74
CA LYS A 612 -33.55 5.72 14.89
C LYS A 612 -32.36 6.16 14.07
N ALA A 613 -32.55 6.33 12.77
CA ALA A 613 -31.60 6.95 11.86
C ALA A 613 -32.00 8.42 11.64
N THR A 614 -31.05 9.33 11.75
CA THR A 614 -31.29 10.77 11.55
C THR A 614 -30.46 11.28 10.38
N MET A 615 -31.10 12.03 9.48
CA MET A 615 -30.51 12.50 8.22
C MET A 615 -30.87 13.96 7.94
N GLU A 616 -29.98 14.66 7.25
CA GLU A 616 -30.19 16.02 6.76
C GLU A 616 -29.83 16.02 5.27
N ILE A 617 -30.82 16.28 4.42
CA ILE A 617 -30.67 16.28 2.96
C ILE A 617 -30.51 17.71 2.46
N GLU A 618 -29.68 17.90 1.44
CA GLU A 618 -29.29 19.23 0.94
C GLU A 618 -30.46 19.97 0.27
N GLU A 619 -31.40 19.21 -0.32
CA GLU A 619 -32.58 19.70 -1.02
C GLU A 619 -33.65 20.30 -0.07
N ALA A 620 -33.50 20.09 1.24
CA ALA A 620 -34.36 20.66 2.29
C ALA A 620 -33.50 21.22 3.44
N PRO A 621 -32.75 22.32 3.20
CA PRO A 621 -31.78 22.83 4.17
C PRO A 621 -32.48 23.26 5.46
N GLY A 622 -32.03 22.70 6.60
CA GLY A 622 -32.61 22.96 7.93
C GLY A 622 -33.71 21.97 8.37
N MET A 623 -34.09 21.00 7.54
CA MET A 623 -34.96 19.89 7.95
C MET A 623 -34.17 18.63 8.28
N VAL A 624 -34.39 18.11 9.49
CA VAL A 624 -33.80 16.87 9.98
C VAL A 624 -34.84 15.76 9.91
N PHE A 625 -34.58 14.73 9.13
CA PHE A 625 -35.42 13.55 8.96
C PHE A 625 -35.05 12.49 9.98
N GLU A 626 -36.05 11.87 10.59
CA GLU A 626 -35.89 10.81 11.58
C GLU A 626 -36.66 9.56 11.17
N PHE A 627 -35.94 8.44 11.06
CA PHE A 627 -36.49 7.15 10.61
C PHE A 627 -36.32 6.12 11.72
N ILE A 628 -37.42 5.57 12.22
CA ILE A 628 -37.41 4.59 13.31
C ILE A 628 -37.53 3.19 12.70
N GLY A 629 -36.56 2.32 13.02
CA GLY A 629 -36.55 0.92 12.59
C GLY A 629 -37.40 0.00 13.47
N GLU A 630 -37.55 -1.25 13.06
CA GLU A 630 -38.28 -2.26 13.82
C GLU A 630 -37.52 -2.72 15.07
N PRO A 631 -38.21 -3.13 16.15
CA PRO A 631 -37.58 -3.67 17.35
C PRO A 631 -36.92 -5.03 17.06
N LEU A 632 -35.59 -5.10 17.17
CA LEU A 632 -34.82 -6.31 16.86
C LEU A 632 -33.93 -6.77 18.04
N PRO A 633 -33.60 -8.07 18.16
CA PRO A 633 -32.87 -8.61 19.31
C PRO A 633 -31.41 -8.11 19.43
N LYS A 634 -30.83 -7.59 18.34
CA LYS A 634 -29.48 -7.02 18.33
C LYS A 634 -29.55 -5.55 17.94
N LYS A 635 -28.83 -4.70 18.67
CA LYS A 635 -28.70 -3.26 18.41
C LYS A 635 -28.18 -2.94 17.00
N LYS A 636 -27.31 -3.78 16.45
CA LYS A 636 -26.81 -3.63 15.06
C LYS A 636 -27.90 -3.86 14.02
N ASP A 637 -28.72 -4.90 14.21
CA ASP A 637 -29.79 -5.27 13.28
C ASP A 637 -30.93 -4.23 13.35
N ALA A 638 -31.23 -3.71 14.55
CA ALA A 638 -32.17 -2.60 14.75
C ALA A 638 -31.73 -1.32 14.04
N ALA A 639 -30.43 -1.01 14.04
CA ALA A 639 -29.89 0.13 13.30
C ALA A 639 -29.92 -0.08 11.78
N ASP A 640 -29.71 -1.31 11.31
CA ASP A 640 -29.84 -1.65 9.89
C ASP A 640 -31.32 -1.54 9.44
N SER A 641 -32.29 -1.95 10.26
CA SER A 641 -33.72 -1.74 9.99
C SER A 641 -34.10 -0.26 9.93
N ALA A 642 -33.52 0.60 10.78
CA ALA A 642 -33.72 2.04 10.70
C ALA A 642 -33.15 2.65 9.39
N ALA A 643 -32.04 2.10 8.88
CA ALA A 643 -31.49 2.49 7.60
C ALA A 643 -32.38 2.07 6.42
N GLU A 644 -33.03 0.91 6.50
CA GLU A 644 -34.00 0.46 5.49
C GLU A 644 -35.24 1.35 5.43
N ALA A 645 -35.73 1.81 6.59
CA ALA A 645 -36.82 2.79 6.66
C ALA A 645 -36.45 4.11 5.96
N ALA A 646 -35.21 4.58 6.12
CA ALA A 646 -34.69 5.76 5.43
C ALA A 646 -34.66 5.57 3.91
N PHE A 647 -34.18 4.42 3.43
CA PHE A 647 -34.18 4.10 2.00
C PHE A 647 -35.58 4.04 1.39
N TRP A 648 -36.54 3.46 2.11
CA TRP A 648 -37.92 3.38 1.67
C TRP A 648 -38.52 4.77 1.46
N TYR A 649 -38.30 5.68 2.42
CA TYR A 649 -38.76 7.06 2.33
C TYR A 649 -38.12 7.81 1.17
N LEU A 650 -36.79 7.73 1.03
CA LEU A 650 -36.06 8.41 -0.05
C LEU A 650 -36.47 7.92 -1.46
N ARG A 651 -36.92 6.67 -1.58
CA ARG A 651 -37.50 6.15 -2.83
C ARG A 651 -38.91 6.67 -3.09
N GLN A 652 -39.75 6.78 -2.05
CA GLN A 652 -41.12 7.29 -2.16
C GLN A 652 -41.15 8.76 -2.59
N GLU A 653 -40.27 9.58 -2.01
CA GLU A 653 -40.19 11.01 -2.31
C GLU A 653 -39.39 11.32 -3.60
N GLY A 654 -38.94 10.29 -4.32
CA GLY A 654 -38.29 10.45 -5.62
C GLY A 654 -36.82 10.91 -5.57
N TYR A 655 -36.18 10.90 -4.41
CA TYR A 655 -34.74 11.16 -4.28
C TYR A 655 -33.87 10.05 -4.87
N LEU A 656 -34.45 8.86 -5.09
CA LEU A 656 -33.79 7.68 -5.67
C LEU A 656 -34.60 7.13 -6.86
N HIS A 657 -34.02 7.09 -8.06
CA HIS A 657 -34.69 6.48 -9.23
C HIS A 657 -34.57 4.94 -9.22
N ASN A 658 -35.69 4.25 -9.48
CA ASN A 658 -35.77 2.79 -9.51
C ASN A 658 -35.34 2.24 -10.88
N SER A 659 -34.39 1.32 -10.88
CA SER A 659 -34.31 0.29 -11.92
C SER A 659 -35.21 -0.88 -11.49
N SER A 660 -36.24 -1.16 -12.30
CA SER A 660 -37.24 -2.25 -12.24
C SER A 660 -38.53 -2.00 -11.46
N ASP A 661 -39.61 -1.79 -12.23
CA ASP A 661 -40.99 -2.06 -11.87
C ASP A 661 -41.18 -3.52 -11.44
N ASN A 662 -41.75 -3.74 -10.26
CA ASN A 662 -42.68 -4.83 -10.03
C ASN A 662 -43.61 -4.51 -8.86
N ILE A 663 -44.89 -4.50 -9.19
CA ILE A 663 -46.04 -4.25 -8.34
C ILE A 663 -46.25 -5.42 -7.34
N ASN A 664 -46.77 -5.10 -6.15
CA ASN A 664 -47.34 -5.94 -5.08
C ASN A 664 -46.43 -6.44 -3.94
N LYS A 665 -46.47 -5.74 -2.81
CA LYS A 665 -47.25 -6.11 -1.60
C LYS A 665 -47.06 -5.05 -0.49
N LEU A 666 -48.17 -4.46 -0.04
CA LEU A 666 -48.25 -3.68 1.20
C LEU A 666 -47.96 -4.56 2.43
N PRO A 667 -47.53 -3.95 3.55
CA PRO A 667 -48.43 -3.87 4.69
C PRO A 667 -48.63 -2.43 5.22
N THR A 668 -49.91 -2.07 5.28
CA THR A 668 -50.63 -1.23 6.24
C THR A 668 -49.85 -0.17 7.06
N ALA A 669 -50.14 1.10 6.76
CA ALA A 669 -49.87 2.25 7.61
C ALA A 669 -50.88 2.35 8.78
N ILE A 670 -50.40 2.78 9.95
CA ILE A 670 -51.17 3.52 10.96
C ILE A 670 -50.59 4.94 10.99
#